data_AF-A0A4Q4UXS0-F1
#
_entry.id   AF-A0A4Q4UXS0-F1
#
_cell.length_a   1.000
_cell.length_b   1.000
_cell.length_c   1.000
_cell.angle_alpha   90.00
_cell.angle_beta   90.00
_cell.angle_gamma   90.00
#
_symmetry.space_group_name_H-M   'P 1'
#
loop_
_entity.id
_entity.type
_entity.pdbx_description
1 polymer ?
#
loop_
_entity_poly.entity_id
_entity_poly.type
_entity_poly.pdbx_seq_one_letter_code
_entity_poly.pdbx_strand_id
1 'polypeptide(L)'
;MAEGALNVIALVSGGKDSFFSILHCLTNGHRVVALANLHPPPTSSAATATRHLSQGAPGPQQRAFSPGVRVQDHQGEEDEADLNSFMYQTVGHQVIPLYAQATGLPLFRRPIEGTAVHHGLSYQYQRREIKPAAATEQEANPQSGLSATSSCQHHSGRHPAEDETESLIPLLRDVLEAHPEANALSTGAILSTYQRTRVESVALRLGLVPLSFLWQFPDLPLGRTFGVLGKGSSIRGQQQPCRGDAQLLRDMAAAGLDARIIKVASAGLDDTFLWENVATEAGVRRVERAMRRFGGGGRGSVLGEGGEFETLVVDGPPLLFKGRIVVREENTRVVREGGGSAWLSIHDAAVEMKEKAPPEETDIKDSGIRIPELLDPMFEVTLEALSKADELGRDDLILDSQLRLPFLTRAPASDSTQQWRFFGDGNGDQDQSGVEAQAARVVADIRLQLQQKAQSASAITNAVIILRHMSDFPTINKLYGSLFEEPNPPSRVTISCGDVLPEGCSIAVYLTVYTRLDNDPASRRGLHVQSRSYWAPANIGPYSQAIAVPLLTPPPAEDDIDGQDRTRQHYGTNINLAVYIAGQIPLIPASMALPDAEDTPLHITLALQHLWRVAAATGVQWWSSAVAYFPRSPSCADMRRRAALAAAAWRSAHLWGTESSSSSASSEGEEAGPDLWDRKYNKAYQSFVDGTDGEAHPVPDWEVLAGFNADDSGEATKWRRRCLPFAFAAEVEELPRSAGVEWHAHLGLAKVGAGSVRVFSSSGSPARTLELHHVVVDTASGVFVQTAAAMPWAGTGTAQGLDAAVLGLGRAMACSLSPMRGSADDDPSLTDDVASPHLLYADAEAFPMVPAAAQGRWAIVPCRSMWDSRGERLSMVAIFQSRFRAGSS
;
A
#
# COMPACT_ATOMS: atom_id res chain seq x y z
N MET A 1 -5.40 -24.17 4.67
CA MET A 1 -4.15 -24.51 5.37
C MET A 1 -3.62 -23.22 5.97
N ALA A 2 -3.65 -23.05 7.30
CA ALA A 2 -2.89 -21.98 7.93
C ALA A 2 -1.41 -22.23 7.60
N GLU A 3 -0.76 -21.31 6.87
CA GLU A 3 0.68 -21.42 6.62
C GLU A 3 1.39 -21.42 7.97
N GLY A 4 2.09 -22.52 8.26
CA GLY A 4 2.66 -22.81 9.57
C GLY A 4 3.77 -21.84 10.01
N ALA A 5 4.35 -22.15 11.18
CA ALA A 5 5.50 -21.43 11.72
C ALA A 5 6.62 -21.28 10.67
N LEU A 6 7.06 -20.05 10.42
CA LEU A 6 8.15 -19.74 9.50
C LEU A 6 9.50 -19.84 10.21
N ASN A 7 10.55 -20.13 9.43
CA ASN A 7 11.95 -20.08 9.87
C ASN A 7 12.58 -18.80 9.31
N VAL A 8 12.84 -17.85 10.20
CA VAL A 8 13.08 -16.45 9.87
C VAL A 8 14.57 -16.13 9.95
N ILE A 9 15.08 -15.50 8.90
CA ILE A 9 16.33 -14.74 8.91
C ILE A 9 15.97 -13.32 9.35
N ALA A 10 16.59 -12.81 10.41
CA ALA A 10 16.34 -11.46 10.88
C ALA A 10 17.44 -10.50 10.40
N LEU A 11 17.06 -9.47 9.63
CA LEU A 11 17.98 -8.39 9.30
C LEU A 11 18.16 -7.50 10.53
N VAL A 12 19.39 -7.39 11.00
CA VAL A 12 19.73 -6.60 12.20
C VAL A 12 20.69 -5.46 11.85
N SER A 13 20.37 -4.28 12.37
CA SER A 13 21.24 -3.11 12.34
C SER A 13 21.87 -2.81 13.70
N GLY A 14 21.41 -3.47 14.77
CA GLY A 14 21.67 -3.08 16.16
C GLY A 14 20.59 -2.19 16.76
N GLY A 15 19.78 -1.52 15.92
CA GLY A 15 18.75 -0.59 16.34
C GLY A 15 17.49 -1.24 16.91
N LYS A 16 16.72 -0.44 17.65
CA LYS A 16 15.46 -0.80 18.33
C LYS A 16 14.47 -1.53 17.43
N ASP A 17 14.35 -1.10 16.18
CA ASP A 17 13.30 -1.57 15.27
C ASP A 17 13.54 -2.99 14.80
N SER A 18 14.81 -3.34 14.53
CA SER A 18 15.19 -4.69 14.12
C SER A 18 14.89 -5.72 15.20
N PHE A 19 15.21 -5.43 16.47
CA PHE A 19 14.93 -6.33 17.58
C PHE A 19 13.45 -6.38 17.96
N PHE A 20 12.74 -5.27 17.90
CA PHE A 20 11.29 -5.29 18.14
C PHE A 20 10.55 -6.07 17.05
N SER A 21 10.99 -5.99 15.78
CA SER A 21 10.45 -6.82 14.69
C SER A 21 10.71 -8.31 14.91
N ILE A 22 11.88 -8.70 15.45
CA ILE A 22 12.16 -10.09 15.86
C ILE A 22 11.15 -10.55 16.92
N LEU A 23 10.89 -9.73 17.94
CA LEU A 23 9.93 -10.06 18.98
C LEU A 23 8.53 -10.32 18.39
N HIS A 24 8.09 -9.50 17.43
CA HIS A 24 6.85 -9.77 16.70
C HIS A 24 6.89 -11.05 15.86
N CYS A 25 8.03 -11.43 15.26
CA CYS A 25 8.15 -12.72 14.59
C CYS A 25 7.91 -13.87 15.57
N LEU A 26 8.49 -13.81 16.76
CA LEU A 26 8.30 -14.81 17.81
C LEU A 26 6.84 -14.85 18.29
N THR A 27 6.21 -13.70 18.51
CA THR A 27 4.80 -13.62 18.96
C THR A 27 3.81 -14.17 17.92
N ASN A 28 4.12 -14.05 16.63
CA ASN A 28 3.33 -14.71 15.56
C ASN A 28 3.68 -16.20 15.39
N GLY A 29 4.41 -16.80 16.33
CA GLY A 29 4.74 -18.22 16.35
C GLY A 29 5.82 -18.64 15.33
N HIS A 30 6.62 -17.70 14.83
CA HIS A 30 7.75 -18.00 13.95
C HIS A 30 9.02 -18.28 14.75
N ARG A 31 9.99 -18.97 14.15
CA ARG A 31 11.29 -19.28 14.74
C ARG A 31 12.38 -18.47 14.04
N VAL A 32 13.15 -17.68 14.78
CA VAL A 32 14.34 -17.02 14.22
C VAL A 32 15.50 -18.02 14.20
N VAL A 33 16.09 -18.24 13.02
CA VAL A 33 17.19 -19.20 12.83
C VAL A 33 18.55 -18.54 12.73
N ALA A 34 18.62 -17.29 12.23
CA ALA A 34 19.87 -16.56 12.07
C ALA A 34 19.65 -15.05 12.07
N LEU A 35 20.69 -14.32 12.47
CA LEU A 35 20.82 -12.87 12.32
C LEU A 35 21.69 -12.58 11.10
N ALA A 36 21.31 -11.58 10.31
CA ALA A 36 22.05 -11.13 9.13
C ALA A 36 22.30 -9.62 9.21
N ASN A 37 23.53 -9.19 8.97
CA ASN A 37 23.94 -7.79 9.05
C ASN A 37 24.86 -7.39 7.89
N LEU A 38 24.58 -6.24 7.28
CA LEU A 38 25.51 -5.56 6.41
C LEU A 38 26.26 -4.47 7.19
N HIS A 39 27.55 -4.29 6.90
CA HIS A 39 28.40 -3.31 7.59
C HIS A 39 29.27 -2.50 6.61
N PRO A 40 29.75 -1.31 7.00
CA PRO A 40 30.68 -0.54 6.18
C PRO A 40 31.94 -1.35 5.80
N PRO A 41 32.51 -1.15 4.61
CA PRO A 41 33.78 -1.77 4.25
C PRO A 41 34.92 -1.28 5.18
N PRO A 42 35.90 -2.13 5.51
CA PRO A 42 37.00 -1.75 6.38
C PRO A 42 37.86 -0.66 5.72
N THR A 43 38.22 0.39 6.48
CA THR A 43 39.12 1.45 6.01
C THR A 43 40.52 0.89 5.70
N SER A 44 41.14 1.38 4.63
CA SER A 44 42.35 0.82 4.00
C SER A 44 43.60 0.79 4.90
N SER A 45 43.60 1.43 6.08
CA SER A 45 44.73 1.36 7.02
C SER A 45 44.77 0.03 7.82
N ALA A 46 43.63 -0.64 8.01
CA ALA A 46 43.55 -1.90 8.76
C ALA A 46 43.99 -3.14 7.94
N ALA A 47 43.95 -3.06 6.61
CA ALA A 47 44.32 -4.16 5.70
C ALA A 47 45.85 -4.45 5.69
N THR A 48 46.67 -3.50 6.13
CA THR A 48 48.14 -3.67 6.20
C THR A 48 48.56 -4.40 7.48
N ALA A 49 47.80 -4.29 8.57
CA ALA A 49 48.12 -4.96 9.84
C ALA A 49 47.75 -6.46 9.84
N THR A 50 46.75 -6.88 9.06
CA THR A 50 46.30 -8.28 9.00
C THR A 50 47.12 -9.17 8.07
N ARG A 51 47.99 -8.61 7.21
CA ARG A 51 48.91 -9.40 6.37
C ARG A 51 50.18 -9.88 7.08
N HIS A 52 50.47 -9.41 8.29
CA HIS A 52 51.68 -9.80 9.04
C HIS A 52 51.46 -10.80 10.19
N LEU A 53 50.23 -11.28 10.42
CA LEU A 53 49.91 -12.22 11.50
C LEU A 53 49.51 -13.64 11.06
N SER A 54 49.65 -13.99 9.77
CA SER A 54 49.32 -15.33 9.27
C SER A 54 50.52 -16.26 9.01
N GLN A 55 51.73 -15.93 9.47
CA GLN A 55 52.87 -16.87 9.44
C GLN A 55 53.74 -16.76 10.70
N GLY A 56 53.67 -17.77 11.59
CA GLY A 56 54.66 -17.97 12.67
C GLY A 56 54.15 -18.80 13.85
N ALA A 57 54.69 -20.01 14.01
CA ALA A 57 54.45 -20.93 15.14
C ALA A 57 55.09 -20.44 16.47
N PRO A 58 54.77 -21.03 17.64
CA PRO A 58 55.02 -20.42 18.95
C PRO A 58 56.42 -20.73 19.50
N GLY A 59 57.05 -19.73 20.13
CA GLY A 59 58.26 -19.88 20.94
C GLY A 59 58.32 -18.81 22.03
N PRO A 60 58.71 -19.13 23.27
CA PRO A 60 58.67 -18.18 24.38
C PRO A 60 60.02 -17.48 24.55
N GLN A 61 60.04 -16.14 24.58
CA GLN A 61 61.09 -15.40 25.28
C GLN A 61 60.75 -13.94 25.54
N GLN A 62 60.93 -13.56 26.80
CA GLN A 62 60.89 -12.21 27.37
C GLN A 62 61.95 -11.29 26.75
N ARG A 63 61.62 -10.00 26.58
CA ARG A 63 62.51 -8.80 26.69
C ARG A 63 61.64 -7.54 26.53
N ALA A 64 61.37 -6.80 27.59
CA ALA A 64 62.15 -5.68 28.14
C ALA A 64 62.04 -4.39 27.28
N PHE A 65 61.31 -3.41 27.83
CA PHE A 65 61.13 -2.05 27.31
C PHE A 65 62.46 -1.27 27.28
N SER A 66 62.57 -0.33 26.34
CA SER A 66 63.47 0.84 26.44
C SER A 66 62.73 2.09 25.96
N PRO A 67 62.76 3.20 26.71
CA PRO A 67 61.97 4.39 26.42
C PRO A 67 62.77 5.41 25.59
N GLY A 68 62.06 6.12 24.70
CA GLY A 68 62.50 7.43 24.23
C GLY A 68 62.51 7.61 22.73
N VAL A 69 61.36 7.99 22.16
CA VAL A 69 61.29 8.92 21.03
C VAL A 69 60.09 9.84 21.27
N ARG A 70 60.35 11.15 21.35
CA ARG A 70 59.32 12.19 21.43
C ARG A 70 58.57 12.24 20.11
N VAL A 71 57.27 12.00 20.14
CA VAL A 71 56.37 12.24 19.01
C VAL A 71 55.98 13.72 19.05
N GLN A 72 56.28 14.44 17.97
CA GLN A 72 55.73 15.75 17.67
C GLN A 72 54.27 15.57 17.24
N ASP A 73 53.37 16.36 17.83
CA ASP A 73 51.97 16.47 17.45
C ASP A 73 51.84 16.89 15.98
N HIS A 74 51.52 15.92 15.12
CA HIS A 74 50.88 16.19 13.84
C HIS A 74 49.41 15.83 13.98
N GLN A 75 48.58 16.86 14.10
CA GLN A 75 47.15 16.81 13.82
C GLN A 75 46.98 16.33 12.37
N GLY A 76 46.78 15.03 12.19
CA GLY A 76 46.28 14.46 10.96
C GLY A 76 44.77 14.40 11.07
N GLU A 77 44.08 15.20 10.25
CA GLU A 77 42.70 14.94 9.88
C GLU A 77 42.67 13.55 9.21
N GLU A 78 42.25 12.53 9.96
CA GLU A 78 41.84 11.27 9.36
C GLU A 78 40.53 11.55 8.63
N ASP A 79 40.59 11.63 7.30
CA ASP A 79 39.41 11.63 6.44
C ASP A 79 38.66 10.30 6.65
N GLU A 80 37.78 10.25 7.66
CA GLU A 80 36.80 9.19 7.87
C GLU A 80 35.83 9.19 6.68
N ALA A 81 36.10 8.30 5.72
CA ALA A 81 35.34 8.15 4.48
C ALA A 81 33.84 7.97 4.75
N ASP A 82 33.05 8.79 4.05
CA ASP A 82 31.58 8.91 4.03
C ASP A 82 30.83 7.62 4.43
N LEU A 83 30.40 7.56 5.70
CA LEU A 83 29.67 6.45 6.34
C LEU A 83 28.16 6.45 6.02
N ASN A 84 27.68 7.26 5.06
CA ASN A 84 26.25 7.54 4.90
C ASN A 84 25.57 6.58 3.90
N SER A 85 24.98 5.50 4.40
CA SER A 85 24.00 4.69 3.65
C SER A 85 22.57 5.15 3.97
N PHE A 86 21.74 5.29 2.94
CA PHE A 86 20.30 5.56 3.12
C PHE A 86 19.52 4.31 3.55
N MET A 87 20.09 3.12 3.31
CA MET A 87 19.43 1.85 3.58
C MET A 87 19.87 1.19 4.90
N TYR A 88 21.12 1.35 5.31
CA TYR A 88 21.70 0.62 6.43
C TYR A 88 22.29 1.53 7.49
N GLN A 89 22.04 1.19 8.76
CA GLN A 89 22.72 1.81 9.89
C GLN A 89 24.21 1.46 9.87
N THR A 90 25.08 2.45 9.92
CA THR A 90 26.54 2.28 9.87
C THR A 90 27.21 2.59 11.21
N VAL A 91 26.57 3.40 12.06
CA VAL A 91 27.06 3.73 13.42
C VAL A 91 26.80 2.56 14.38
N GLY A 92 27.78 2.29 15.24
CA GLY A 92 27.70 1.21 16.24
C GLY A 92 27.95 -0.20 15.68
N HIS A 93 28.32 -0.34 14.39
CA HIS A 93 28.52 -1.64 13.74
C HIS A 93 29.61 -2.52 14.39
N GLN A 94 30.49 -1.93 15.20
CA GLN A 94 31.55 -2.62 15.95
C GLN A 94 30.98 -3.50 17.08
N VAL A 95 29.79 -3.14 17.62
CA VAL A 95 29.13 -3.87 18.70
C VAL A 95 28.30 -5.05 18.19
N ILE A 96 27.84 -5.00 16.93
CA ILE A 96 26.93 -6.00 16.34
C ILE A 96 27.43 -7.46 16.48
N PRO A 97 28.73 -7.79 16.33
CA PRO A 97 29.24 -9.15 16.58
C PRO A 97 28.83 -9.77 17.92
N LEU A 98 28.64 -8.95 18.97
CA LEU A 98 28.28 -9.41 20.30
C LEU A 98 26.85 -9.97 20.37
N TYR A 99 25.96 -9.62 19.44
CA TYR A 99 24.59 -10.14 19.42
C TYR A 99 24.53 -11.66 19.23
N ALA A 100 25.52 -12.26 18.57
CA ALA A 100 25.59 -13.71 18.44
C ALA A 100 25.67 -14.40 19.81
N GLN A 101 26.49 -13.85 20.71
CA GLN A 101 26.61 -14.33 22.08
C GLN A 101 25.42 -13.90 22.94
N ALA A 102 24.98 -12.64 22.83
CA ALA A 102 23.90 -12.09 23.65
C ALA A 102 22.54 -12.77 23.38
N THR A 103 22.26 -13.17 22.14
CA THR A 103 21.01 -13.88 21.78
C THR A 103 21.19 -15.40 21.69
N GLY A 104 22.42 -15.86 21.49
CA GLY A 104 22.73 -17.25 21.15
C GLY A 104 22.17 -17.68 19.80
N LEU A 105 21.99 -16.75 18.86
CA LEU A 105 21.65 -17.00 17.45
C LEU A 105 22.91 -16.82 16.59
N PRO A 106 23.08 -17.61 15.51
CA PRO A 106 24.19 -17.40 14.59
C PRO A 106 24.07 -16.07 13.86
N LEU A 107 25.19 -15.37 13.68
CA LEU A 107 25.27 -14.07 13.02
C LEU A 107 26.12 -14.16 11.76
N PHE A 108 25.53 -13.76 10.63
CA PHE A 108 26.19 -13.66 9.33
C PHE A 108 26.41 -12.19 8.99
N ARG A 109 27.60 -11.87 8.48
CA ARG A 109 27.99 -10.50 8.17
C ARG A 109 28.70 -10.41 6.84
N ARG A 110 28.38 -9.36 6.07
CA ARG A 110 29.12 -8.98 4.86
C ARG A 110 29.29 -7.46 4.76
N PRO A 111 30.35 -6.98 4.10
CA PRO A 111 30.50 -5.56 3.82
C PRO A 111 29.44 -5.08 2.82
N ILE A 112 29.06 -3.81 2.92
CA ILE A 112 28.27 -3.12 1.90
C ILE A 112 29.19 -2.87 0.70
N GLU A 113 28.80 -3.38 -0.45
CA GLU A 113 29.43 -3.13 -1.74
C GLU A 113 28.51 -2.25 -2.59
N GLY A 114 29.09 -1.31 -3.34
CA GLY A 114 28.35 -0.39 -4.20
C GLY A 114 27.88 0.89 -3.52
N THR A 115 26.98 1.62 -4.19
CA THR A 115 26.39 2.88 -3.71
C THR A 115 24.88 2.85 -3.92
N ALA A 116 24.11 3.75 -3.31
CA ALA A 116 22.69 3.90 -3.68
C ALA A 116 22.60 4.36 -5.15
N VAL A 117 22.09 3.50 -6.04
CA VAL A 117 21.91 3.80 -7.47
C VAL A 117 20.43 4.09 -7.74
N HIS A 118 19.52 3.35 -7.12
CA HIS A 118 18.09 3.60 -7.19
C HIS A 118 17.62 4.42 -5.98
N HIS A 119 17.16 5.66 -6.21
CA HIS A 119 16.64 6.54 -5.14
C HIS A 119 15.11 6.55 -5.01
N GLY A 120 14.39 5.88 -5.91
CA GLY A 120 12.93 5.84 -5.92
C GLY A 120 12.31 5.04 -4.76
N LEU A 121 11.05 5.34 -4.44
CA LEU A 121 10.21 4.61 -3.46
C LEU A 121 9.95 3.15 -3.89
N SER A 122 9.85 2.92 -5.19
CA SER A 122 9.73 1.59 -5.79
C SER A 122 11.11 1.11 -6.23
N TYR A 123 11.39 -0.18 -6.05
CA TYR A 123 12.66 -0.78 -6.42
C TYR A 123 12.52 -1.69 -7.63
N GLN A 124 13.38 -1.51 -8.62
CA GLN A 124 13.44 -2.35 -9.81
C GLN A 124 14.84 -2.93 -9.97
N TYR A 125 14.94 -4.24 -10.04
CA TYR A 125 16.18 -4.89 -10.42
C TYR A 125 16.31 -4.93 -11.94
N GLN A 126 17.35 -4.32 -12.51
CA GLN A 126 17.66 -4.45 -13.92
C GLN A 126 18.51 -5.71 -14.16
N ARG A 127 17.91 -6.74 -14.76
CA ARG A 127 18.64 -7.94 -15.18
C ARG A 127 19.58 -7.55 -16.32
N ARG A 128 20.90 -7.55 -16.07
CA ARG A 128 21.90 -7.30 -17.12
C ARG A 128 21.84 -8.44 -18.16
N GLU A 129 21.23 -8.20 -19.31
CA GLU A 129 21.46 -9.05 -20.49
C GLU A 129 22.87 -8.77 -21.01
N ILE A 130 23.78 -9.71 -20.82
CA ILE A 130 25.09 -9.67 -21.47
C ILE A 130 24.85 -9.97 -22.95
N LYS A 131 24.79 -8.94 -23.79
CA LYS A 131 24.91 -9.11 -25.25
C LYS A 131 26.28 -9.73 -25.53
N PRO A 132 26.37 -10.91 -26.17
CA PRO A 132 27.65 -11.44 -26.59
C PRO A 132 28.24 -10.47 -27.62
N ALA A 133 29.44 -9.95 -27.34
CA ALA A 133 30.13 -9.02 -28.22
C ALA A 133 30.40 -9.70 -29.57
N ALA A 134 29.76 -9.21 -30.62
CA ALA A 134 30.05 -9.61 -32.00
C ALA A 134 31.45 -9.11 -32.36
N ALA A 135 32.32 -10.05 -32.73
CA ALA A 135 33.66 -9.77 -33.26
C ALA A 135 33.54 -9.12 -34.65
N THR A 136 34.13 -7.94 -34.83
CA THR A 136 34.58 -7.49 -36.14
C THR A 136 35.74 -6.52 -36.00
N GLU A 137 36.90 -6.96 -36.52
CA GLU A 137 38.07 -6.13 -36.83
C GLU A 137 37.78 -5.28 -38.09
N GLN A 138 38.23 -4.02 -38.12
CA GLN A 138 39.04 -3.47 -39.22
C GLN A 138 39.50 -2.03 -38.95
N GLU A 139 40.78 -1.80 -39.24
CA GLU A 139 41.56 -0.57 -39.17
C GLU A 139 41.24 0.42 -40.31
N ALA A 140 41.31 1.74 -40.05
CA ALA A 140 42.06 2.74 -40.84
C ALA A 140 41.90 4.18 -40.28
N ASN A 141 42.93 5.01 -40.49
CA ASN A 141 43.37 6.18 -39.71
C ASN A 141 43.10 7.55 -40.43
N PRO A 142 43.68 8.74 -40.09
CA PRO A 142 43.03 9.89 -39.41
C PRO A 142 43.18 11.28 -40.13
N GLN A 143 42.56 12.35 -39.59
CA GLN A 143 42.90 13.82 -39.63
C GLN A 143 41.61 14.65 -39.38
N SER A 144 41.50 15.78 -38.67
CA SER A 144 42.43 16.75 -38.04
C SER A 144 41.64 17.82 -37.22
N GLY A 145 42.11 18.18 -36.00
CA GLY A 145 42.03 19.49 -35.30
C GLY A 145 40.66 20.02 -34.78
N LEU A 146 40.48 20.66 -33.61
CA LEU A 146 41.34 21.26 -32.56
C LEU A 146 40.50 21.54 -31.27
N SER A 147 41.05 21.13 -30.10
CA SER A 147 41.07 21.70 -28.72
C SER A 147 39.84 22.45 -28.12
N ALA A 148 39.36 22.19 -26.88
CA ALA A 148 40.12 22.44 -25.63
C ALA A 148 39.62 21.75 -24.33
N THR A 149 40.56 21.05 -23.68
CA THR A 149 40.91 20.95 -22.24
C THR A 149 39.85 20.81 -21.14
N SER A 150 39.77 19.60 -20.55
CA SER A 150 39.90 19.40 -19.09
C SER A 150 40.61 18.06 -18.82
N SER A 151 41.58 18.07 -17.91
CA SER A 151 42.48 16.95 -17.63
C SER A 151 41.86 15.95 -16.66
N CYS A 152 41.54 14.75 -17.14
CA CYS A 152 41.28 13.57 -16.32
C CYS A 152 42.45 12.60 -16.46
N GLN A 153 43.12 12.29 -15.34
CA GLN A 153 44.11 11.23 -15.27
C GLN A 153 43.42 9.86 -15.37
N HIS A 154 43.99 8.98 -16.19
CA HIS A 154 43.60 7.60 -16.40
C HIS A 154 43.63 6.77 -15.10
N HIS A 155 42.52 6.15 -14.74
CA HIS A 155 42.51 4.89 -14.01
C HIS A 155 41.51 3.90 -14.62
N SER A 156 41.93 2.64 -14.58
CA SER A 156 41.46 1.42 -15.25
C SER A 156 39.99 1.07 -15.04
N GLY A 157 39.33 0.62 -16.12
CA GLY A 157 38.20 -0.32 -16.11
C GLY A 157 37.04 -0.04 -15.13
N ARG A 158 36.19 0.94 -15.44
CA ARG A 158 34.91 1.13 -14.72
C ARG A 158 33.98 -0.05 -14.99
N HIS A 159 33.90 -0.98 -14.04
CA HIS A 159 32.65 -1.71 -13.80
C HIS A 159 31.56 -0.67 -13.46
N PRO A 160 30.34 -0.73 -14.03
CA PRO A 160 29.27 0.16 -13.62
C PRO A 160 28.91 -0.11 -12.15
N ALA A 161 28.75 0.96 -11.36
CA ALA A 161 28.45 0.89 -9.93
C ALA A 161 27.24 -0.01 -9.66
N GLU A 162 27.39 -0.96 -8.74
CA GLU A 162 26.31 -1.85 -8.29
C GLU A 162 25.53 -1.18 -7.15
N ASP A 163 24.22 -1.46 -7.07
CA ASP A 163 23.34 -0.86 -6.05
C ASP A 163 23.55 -1.52 -4.69
N GLU A 164 23.63 -0.71 -3.62
CA GLU A 164 23.89 -1.19 -2.24
C GLU A 164 22.90 -2.28 -1.78
N THR A 165 21.68 -2.32 -2.33
CA THR A 165 20.67 -3.33 -2.03
C THR A 165 21.15 -4.74 -2.39
N GLU A 166 21.93 -4.88 -3.48
CA GLU A 166 22.36 -6.19 -3.99
C GLU A 166 23.38 -6.87 -3.06
N SER A 167 24.00 -6.11 -2.13
CA SER A 167 24.85 -6.66 -1.06
C SER A 167 24.10 -7.65 -0.15
N LEU A 168 22.77 -7.57 -0.06
CA LEU A 168 21.96 -8.52 0.71
C LEU A 168 21.95 -9.92 0.07
N ILE A 169 22.03 -10.03 -1.26
CA ILE A 169 21.93 -11.31 -1.96
C ILE A 169 23.03 -12.29 -1.54
N PRO A 170 24.33 -11.96 -1.61
CA PRO A 170 25.38 -12.88 -1.18
C PRO A 170 25.32 -13.17 0.31
N LEU A 171 24.97 -12.19 1.16
CA LEU A 171 24.80 -12.40 2.60
C LEU A 171 23.71 -13.45 2.88
N LEU A 172 22.54 -13.31 2.26
CA LEU A 172 21.42 -14.22 2.49
C LEU A 172 21.66 -15.60 1.87
N ARG A 173 22.44 -15.70 0.80
CA ARG A 173 22.88 -17.00 0.26
C ARG A 173 23.74 -17.77 1.26
N ASP A 174 24.68 -17.12 1.95
CA ASP A 174 25.48 -17.76 2.99
C ASP A 174 24.59 -18.28 4.14
N VAL A 175 23.60 -17.49 4.54
CA VAL A 175 22.63 -17.90 5.57
C VAL A 175 21.81 -19.11 5.09
N LEU A 176 21.31 -19.08 3.86
CA LEU A 176 20.52 -20.18 3.28
C LEU A 176 21.33 -21.46 3.08
N GLU A 177 22.63 -21.35 2.81
CA GLU A 177 23.55 -22.50 2.74
C GLU A 177 23.71 -23.15 4.13
N ALA A 178 23.87 -22.35 5.17
CA ALA A 178 24.00 -22.83 6.55
C ALA A 178 22.66 -23.26 7.18
N HIS A 179 21.54 -22.64 6.76
CA HIS A 179 20.19 -22.87 7.26
C HIS A 179 19.20 -23.08 6.09
N PRO A 180 19.23 -24.25 5.41
CA PRO A 180 18.35 -24.54 4.28
C PRO A 180 16.85 -24.55 4.65
N GLU A 181 16.53 -24.67 5.94
CA GLU A 181 15.16 -24.60 6.44
C GLU A 181 14.57 -23.19 6.50
N ALA A 182 15.41 -22.15 6.34
CA ALA A 182 14.98 -20.76 6.36
C ALA A 182 14.06 -20.45 5.16
N ASN A 183 12.93 -19.82 5.44
CA ASN A 183 11.90 -19.54 4.42
C ASN A 183 11.28 -18.13 4.56
N ALA A 184 11.78 -17.29 5.46
CA ALA A 184 11.31 -15.92 5.62
C ALA A 184 12.45 -14.94 5.96
N LEU A 185 12.24 -13.67 5.64
CA LEU A 185 13.16 -12.57 5.93
C LEU A 185 12.43 -11.46 6.68
N SER A 186 12.90 -11.10 7.87
CA SER A 186 12.32 -10.03 8.69
C SER A 186 13.09 -8.72 8.55
N THR A 187 12.35 -7.60 8.46
CA THR A 187 12.86 -6.22 8.48
C THR A 187 12.22 -5.41 9.60
N GLY A 188 12.95 -4.38 10.07
CA GLY A 188 12.50 -3.43 11.08
C GLY A 188 11.78 -2.19 10.53
N ALA A 189 11.51 -2.09 9.23
CA ALA A 189 10.92 -0.87 8.64
C ALA A 189 9.54 -0.53 9.27
N ILE A 190 9.39 0.69 9.81
CA ILE A 190 8.13 1.16 10.42
C ILE A 190 7.30 1.96 9.40
N LEU A 191 7.83 3.05 8.84
CA LEU A 191 7.10 3.90 7.89
C LEU A 191 7.83 3.99 6.54
N SER A 192 9.14 3.70 6.51
CA SER A 192 9.95 3.71 5.30
C SER A 192 9.47 2.70 4.24
N THR A 193 8.83 3.21 3.19
CA THR A 193 8.49 2.41 2.00
C THR A 193 9.75 2.06 1.20
N TYR A 194 10.75 2.95 1.18
CA TYR A 194 12.02 2.76 0.47
C TYR A 194 12.78 1.52 0.95
N GLN A 195 12.93 1.37 2.27
CA GLN A 195 13.63 0.22 2.85
C GLN A 195 12.84 -1.07 2.66
N ARG A 196 11.51 -1.01 2.88
CA ARG A 196 10.62 -2.17 2.75
C ARG A 196 10.66 -2.79 1.36
N THR A 197 10.46 -1.99 0.30
CA THR A 197 10.35 -2.52 -1.08
C THR A 197 11.65 -3.17 -1.58
N ARG A 198 12.80 -2.68 -1.13
CA ARG A 198 14.12 -3.27 -1.43
C ARG A 198 14.31 -4.63 -0.76
N VAL A 199 13.99 -4.73 0.53
CA VAL A 199 14.04 -6.01 1.26
C VAL A 199 13.03 -7.01 0.68
N GLU A 200 11.81 -6.57 0.35
CA GLU A 200 10.80 -7.40 -0.32
C GLU A 200 11.33 -7.96 -1.65
N SER A 201 11.94 -7.11 -2.49
CA SER A 201 12.50 -7.52 -3.78
C SER A 201 13.57 -8.61 -3.64
N VAL A 202 14.50 -8.41 -2.70
CA VAL A 202 15.57 -9.39 -2.41
C VAL A 202 15.00 -10.69 -1.86
N ALA A 203 14.08 -10.62 -0.90
CA ALA A 203 13.45 -11.80 -0.30
C ALA A 203 12.76 -12.66 -1.36
N LEU A 204 11.91 -12.06 -2.20
CA LEU A 204 11.15 -12.76 -3.23
C LEU A 204 12.06 -13.41 -4.28
N ARG A 205 13.16 -12.74 -4.68
CA ARG A 205 14.16 -13.31 -5.61
C ARG A 205 14.89 -14.53 -5.04
N LEU A 206 14.94 -14.66 -3.72
CA LEU A 206 15.52 -15.81 -3.02
C LEU A 206 14.45 -16.82 -2.56
N GLY A 207 13.18 -16.62 -2.89
CA GLY A 207 12.09 -17.50 -2.47
C GLY A 207 11.73 -17.40 -0.99
N LEU A 208 12.13 -16.31 -0.31
CA LEU A 208 11.81 -16.03 1.08
C LEU A 208 10.52 -15.22 1.19
N VAL A 209 9.71 -15.51 2.21
CA VAL A 209 8.54 -14.69 2.60
C VAL A 209 9.02 -13.43 3.33
N PRO A 210 8.79 -12.21 2.82
CA PRO A 210 9.16 -10.99 3.54
C PRO A 210 8.19 -10.70 4.69
N LEU A 211 8.73 -10.34 5.86
CA LEU A 211 8.01 -9.98 7.08
C LEU A 211 8.38 -8.55 7.50
N SER A 212 7.40 -7.66 7.57
CA SER A 212 7.57 -6.26 7.99
C SER A 212 6.51 -5.90 9.03
N PHE A 213 6.53 -6.58 10.19
CA PHE A 213 5.47 -6.44 11.19
C PHE A 213 5.29 -5.01 11.71
N LEU A 214 6.36 -4.21 11.75
CA LEU A 214 6.28 -2.82 12.21
C LEU A 214 5.76 -1.85 11.14
N TRP A 215 5.54 -2.32 9.90
CA TRP A 215 5.14 -1.43 8.82
C TRP A 215 3.73 -0.86 9.06
N GLN A 216 3.63 0.48 9.13
CA GLN A 216 2.43 1.26 9.50
C GLN A 216 1.93 1.01 10.93
N PHE A 217 2.74 0.41 11.81
CA PHE A 217 2.33 0.02 13.17
C PHE A 217 1.83 1.17 14.07
N PRO A 218 2.40 2.39 14.02
CA PRO A 218 1.90 3.52 14.81
C PRO A 218 0.44 3.90 14.51
N ASP A 219 -0.04 3.61 13.30
CA ASP A 219 -1.40 3.94 12.87
C ASP A 219 -2.43 2.89 13.29
N LEU A 220 -1.99 1.77 13.87
CA LEU A 220 -2.86 0.65 14.24
C LEU A 220 -3.53 0.82 15.60
N PRO A 221 -4.70 0.21 15.84
CA PRO A 221 -5.43 0.32 17.10
C PRO A 221 -4.64 -0.26 18.29
N LEU A 222 -4.79 0.39 19.46
CA LEU A 222 -4.08 0.02 20.71
C LEU A 222 -4.76 -1.08 21.52
N GLY A 223 -5.97 -1.49 21.15
CA GLY A 223 -6.78 -2.48 21.88
C GLY A 223 -7.53 -1.92 23.09
N ARG A 224 -8.65 -2.57 23.45
CA ARG A 224 -9.51 -2.19 24.60
C ARG A 224 -8.89 -2.57 25.96
N THR A 225 -7.93 -3.49 25.96
CA THR A 225 -7.34 -4.11 27.17
C THR A 225 -6.13 -3.37 27.77
N PHE A 226 -5.52 -2.43 27.05
CA PHE A 226 -4.33 -1.68 27.52
C PHE A 226 -4.62 -0.67 28.66
N GLY A 227 -5.86 -0.62 29.17
CA GLY A 227 -6.29 0.19 30.32
C GLY A 227 -6.63 -0.59 31.60
N VAL A 228 -6.55 -1.94 31.60
CA VAL A 228 -7.01 -2.78 32.74
C VAL A 228 -5.85 -3.51 33.44
N LEU A 229 -4.76 -2.80 33.70
CA LEU A 229 -3.78 -3.20 34.73
C LEU A 229 -3.95 -2.31 35.95
N GLY A 230 -5.08 -2.52 36.64
CA GLY A 230 -5.42 -1.91 37.91
C GLY A 230 -6.62 -2.64 38.51
N LYS A 231 -6.37 -3.69 39.30
CA LYS A 231 -7.42 -4.41 40.02
C LYS A 231 -8.18 -3.44 40.93
N GLY A 232 -9.46 -3.22 40.63
CA GLY A 232 -10.43 -2.66 41.56
C GLY A 232 -10.80 -1.20 41.35
N SER A 233 -11.38 -0.84 40.20
CA SER A 233 -12.28 0.31 40.15
C SER A 233 -13.28 0.19 39.01
N SER A 234 -14.54 -0.04 39.36
CA SER A 234 -15.68 0.06 38.44
C SER A 234 -15.96 1.54 38.19
N ILE A 235 -15.36 2.12 37.15
CA ILE A 235 -15.70 3.48 36.71
C ILE A 235 -16.06 3.44 35.23
N ARG A 236 -17.36 3.54 34.96
CA ARG A 236 -17.88 3.97 33.66
C ARG A 236 -17.37 5.40 33.42
N GLY A 237 -16.68 5.61 32.31
CA GLY A 237 -16.16 6.91 31.90
C GLY A 237 -14.74 7.17 32.40
N GLN A 238 -13.73 6.61 31.72
CA GLN A 238 -12.38 7.17 31.76
C GLN A 238 -11.72 7.04 30.38
N GLN A 239 -11.11 8.15 29.98
CA GLN A 239 -10.42 8.40 28.73
C GLN A 239 -9.32 7.34 28.47
N GLN A 240 -9.43 6.62 27.35
CA GLN A 240 -8.36 5.78 26.81
C GLN A 240 -7.14 6.65 26.43
N PRO A 241 -5.88 6.17 26.51
CA PRO A 241 -4.69 7.00 26.28
C PRO A 241 -4.70 7.60 24.87
N CYS A 242 -4.35 8.88 24.75
CA CYS A 242 -4.17 9.56 23.47
C CYS A 242 -3.15 8.80 22.60
N ARG A 243 -3.42 8.64 21.31
CA ARG A 243 -2.41 8.22 20.32
C ARG A 243 -1.26 9.24 20.36
N GLY A 244 -0.20 8.91 21.09
CA GLY A 244 1.03 9.70 21.05
C GLY A 244 1.95 9.14 19.99
N ASP A 245 2.62 10.00 19.22
CA ASP A 245 3.59 9.59 18.18
C ASP A 245 4.70 8.67 18.72
N ALA A 246 4.92 8.67 20.04
CA ALA A 246 5.88 7.79 20.72
C ALA A 246 5.30 6.49 21.28
N GLN A 247 4.04 6.12 21.00
CA GLN A 247 3.43 4.92 21.59
C GLN A 247 4.24 3.65 21.28
N LEU A 248 4.82 3.54 20.08
CA LEU A 248 5.68 2.42 19.73
C LEU A 248 6.94 2.32 20.62
N LEU A 249 7.53 3.45 21.04
CA LEU A 249 8.66 3.43 21.99
C LEU A 249 8.23 2.91 23.36
N ARG A 250 7.01 3.25 23.80
CA ARG A 250 6.43 2.71 25.05
C ARG A 250 6.14 1.22 24.92
N ASP A 251 5.68 0.77 23.76
CA ASP A 251 5.49 -0.66 23.46
C ASP A 251 6.83 -1.41 23.52
N MET A 252 7.91 -0.83 22.98
CA MET A 252 9.27 -1.38 23.08
C MET A 252 9.77 -1.47 24.54
N ALA A 253 9.47 -0.44 25.34
CA ALA A 253 9.80 -0.42 26.77
C ALA A 253 9.03 -1.50 27.54
N ALA A 254 7.74 -1.66 27.24
CA ALA A 254 6.88 -2.69 27.83
C ALA A 254 7.36 -4.11 27.46
N ALA A 255 7.93 -4.29 26.26
CA ALA A 255 8.59 -5.52 25.86
C ALA A 255 9.98 -5.71 26.49
N GLY A 256 10.46 -4.76 27.29
CA GLY A 256 11.72 -4.84 28.02
C GLY A 256 12.97 -4.49 27.20
N LEU A 257 12.84 -3.78 26.07
CA LEU A 257 14.00 -3.34 25.28
C LEU A 257 14.74 -2.17 25.94
N ASP A 258 16.05 -2.31 26.10
CA ASP A 258 16.97 -1.23 26.45
C ASP A 258 17.68 -0.74 25.18
N ALA A 259 17.13 0.32 24.57
CA ALA A 259 17.63 0.91 23.33
C ALA A 259 18.29 2.26 23.59
N ARG A 260 19.61 2.31 23.42
CA ARG A 260 20.46 3.49 23.69
C ARG A 260 20.62 4.33 22.42
N ILE A 261 20.44 5.65 22.51
CA ILE A 261 20.71 6.55 21.38
C ILE A 261 22.22 6.59 21.13
N ILE A 262 22.65 6.34 19.90
CA ILE A 262 24.07 6.33 19.50
C ILE A 262 24.41 7.36 18.43
N LYS A 263 23.41 7.96 17.79
CA LYS A 263 23.57 9.06 16.83
C LYS A 263 22.38 9.99 16.95
N VAL A 264 22.61 11.28 16.77
CA VAL A 264 21.59 12.32 16.59
C VAL A 264 21.94 13.13 15.35
N ALA A 265 20.94 13.47 14.55
CA ALA A 265 21.10 14.23 13.30
C ALA A 265 19.90 15.14 13.06
N SER A 266 19.38 15.77 14.11
CA SER A 266 18.25 16.69 14.04
C SER A 266 18.50 17.92 14.90
N ALA A 267 18.05 19.09 14.44
CA ALA A 267 18.19 20.36 15.18
C ALA A 267 17.56 20.32 16.59
N GLY A 268 16.61 19.40 16.82
CA GLY A 268 15.99 19.20 18.12
C GLY A 268 16.79 18.34 19.11
N LEU A 269 17.76 17.54 18.66
CA LEU A 269 18.52 16.61 19.48
C LEU A 269 19.99 16.99 19.50
N ASP A 270 20.51 17.32 20.68
CA ASP A 270 21.93 17.55 20.89
C ASP A 270 22.65 16.29 21.41
N ASP A 271 23.96 16.38 21.60
CA ASP A 271 24.78 15.26 22.04
C ASP A 271 24.49 14.78 23.46
N THR A 272 23.71 15.53 24.24
CA THR A 272 23.31 15.13 25.59
C THR A 272 22.24 14.04 25.59
N PHE A 273 21.70 13.67 24.43
CA PHE A 273 20.83 12.50 24.25
C PHE A 273 21.60 11.20 24.05
N LEU A 274 22.89 11.27 23.70
CA LEU A 274 23.70 10.07 23.47
C LEU A 274 23.75 9.20 24.74
N TRP A 275 23.61 7.90 24.53
CA TRP A 275 23.53 6.84 25.55
C TRP A 275 22.27 6.85 26.44
N GLU A 276 21.32 7.77 26.21
CA GLU A 276 20.02 7.71 26.88
C GLU A 276 19.20 6.52 26.34
N ASN A 277 18.48 5.82 27.22
CA ASN A 277 17.53 4.81 26.79
C ASN A 277 16.24 5.48 26.31
N VAL A 278 16.04 5.46 24.98
CA VAL A 278 14.95 6.15 24.29
C VAL A 278 13.58 5.57 24.62
N ALA A 279 13.51 4.29 25.01
CA ALA A 279 12.26 3.61 25.31
C ALA A 279 11.73 3.97 26.72
N THR A 280 12.57 4.46 27.64
CA THR A 280 12.10 4.84 28.97
C THR A 280 11.11 5.99 28.93
N GLU A 281 10.17 6.07 29.88
CA GLU A 281 9.22 7.18 29.98
C GLU A 281 9.91 8.56 30.06
N ALA A 282 11.09 8.63 30.67
CA ALA A 282 11.90 9.85 30.69
C ALA A 282 12.44 10.18 29.28
N GLY A 283 13.07 9.21 28.61
CA GLY A 283 13.62 9.37 27.26
C GLY A 283 12.56 9.73 26.23
N VAL A 284 11.43 9.02 26.24
CA VAL A 284 10.26 9.29 25.37
C VAL A 284 9.80 10.74 25.54
N ARG A 285 9.56 11.21 26.77
CA ARG A 285 9.12 12.59 27.02
C ARG A 285 10.15 13.62 26.59
N ARG A 286 11.44 13.28 26.70
CA ARG A 286 12.54 14.16 26.33
C ARG A 286 12.60 14.33 24.81
N VAL A 287 12.54 13.23 24.05
CA VAL A 287 12.49 13.24 22.58
C VAL A 287 11.22 13.92 22.07
N GLU A 288 10.05 13.58 22.61
CA GLU A 288 8.79 14.25 22.25
C GLU A 288 8.88 15.77 22.45
N ARG A 289 9.43 16.23 23.58
CA ARG A 289 9.59 17.66 23.86
C ARG A 289 10.59 18.33 22.94
N ALA A 290 11.69 17.66 22.62
CA ALA A 290 12.70 18.14 21.69
C ALA A 290 12.13 18.32 20.28
N MET A 291 11.46 17.29 19.75
CA MET A 291 10.90 17.30 18.40
C MET A 291 9.79 18.35 18.22
N ARG A 292 8.90 18.50 19.21
CA ARG A 292 7.84 19.52 19.18
C ARG A 292 8.36 20.95 19.07
N ARG A 293 9.55 21.25 19.60
CA ARG A 293 10.10 22.62 19.64
C ARG A 293 10.59 23.14 18.29
N PHE A 294 10.91 22.26 17.35
CA PHE A 294 11.56 22.62 16.09
C PHE A 294 10.66 22.35 14.86
N GLY A 295 9.35 22.23 15.04
CA GLY A 295 8.43 21.88 13.95
C GLY A 295 8.59 20.44 13.46
N GLY A 296 9.40 19.62 14.13
CA GLY A 296 9.59 18.19 13.86
C GLY A 296 8.41 17.34 14.30
N GLY A 297 7.18 17.80 14.07
CA GLY A 297 5.94 17.03 14.29
C GLY A 297 5.62 16.08 13.13
N GLY A 298 6.52 15.93 12.16
CA GLY A 298 6.36 15.03 11.02
C GLY A 298 6.14 13.59 11.47
N ARG A 299 5.29 12.87 10.74
CA ARG A 299 4.88 11.49 11.04
C ARG A 299 6.09 10.59 11.21
N GLY A 300 6.31 10.07 12.43
CA GLY A 300 7.38 9.11 12.73
C GLY A 300 8.72 9.71 13.18
N SER A 301 8.87 11.03 13.22
CA SER A 301 10.09 11.72 13.68
C SER A 301 10.49 11.35 15.12
N VAL A 302 9.51 11.25 16.02
CA VAL A 302 9.70 10.81 17.42
C VAL A 302 10.22 9.37 17.50
N LEU A 303 10.03 8.58 16.44
CA LEU A 303 10.52 7.21 16.32
C LEU A 303 11.90 7.14 15.63
N GLY A 304 12.45 8.25 15.15
CA GLY A 304 13.74 8.30 14.45
C GLY A 304 13.69 7.83 12.99
N GLU A 305 12.49 7.76 12.37
CA GLU A 305 12.31 7.25 11.00
C GLU A 305 12.98 8.11 9.92
N GLY A 306 13.11 9.42 10.14
CA GLY A 306 13.78 10.36 9.25
C GLY A 306 15.30 10.39 9.43
N GLY A 307 15.86 9.49 10.26
CA GLY A 307 17.26 9.49 10.64
C GLY A 307 17.58 10.52 11.74
N GLU A 308 16.57 11.04 12.45
CA GLU A 308 16.75 12.03 13.50
C GLU A 308 17.67 11.52 14.62
N PHE A 309 17.58 10.22 14.91
CA PHE A 309 18.49 9.51 15.79
C PHE A 309 18.60 8.03 15.41
N GLU A 310 19.75 7.43 15.72
CA GLU A 310 19.97 5.98 15.61
C GLU A 310 20.14 5.37 17.00
N THR A 311 19.83 4.08 17.13
CA THR A 311 19.88 3.37 18.42
C THR A 311 20.74 2.11 18.38
N LEU A 312 21.13 1.65 19.56
CA LEU A 312 21.75 0.36 19.82
C LEU A 312 21.04 -0.33 20.97
N VAL A 313 20.52 -1.54 20.74
CA VAL A 313 19.88 -2.34 21.79
C VAL A 313 20.95 -3.05 22.61
N VAL A 314 21.06 -2.71 23.89
CA VAL A 314 22.07 -3.29 24.79
C VAL A 314 21.48 -4.40 25.66
N ASP A 315 20.17 -4.40 25.87
CA ASP A 315 19.47 -5.46 26.59
C ASP A 315 18.02 -5.61 26.08
N GLY A 316 17.41 -6.76 26.37
CA GLY A 316 16.04 -7.08 25.98
C GLY A 316 15.42 -8.23 26.78
N PRO A 317 14.21 -8.68 26.42
CA PRO A 317 13.50 -9.72 27.16
C PRO A 317 14.22 -11.08 27.05
N PRO A 318 14.11 -11.97 28.08
CA PRO A 318 14.75 -13.29 28.09
C PRO A 318 14.40 -14.20 26.91
N LEU A 319 13.24 -13.97 26.29
CA LEU A 319 12.80 -14.64 25.06
C LEU A 319 13.81 -14.51 23.91
N LEU A 320 14.54 -13.40 23.85
CA LEU A 320 15.52 -13.10 22.80
C LEU A 320 16.94 -12.89 23.33
N PHE A 321 17.10 -12.20 24.46
CA PHE A 321 18.39 -11.83 25.04
C PHE A 321 18.75 -12.71 26.23
N LYS A 322 19.70 -13.63 26.01
CA LYS A 322 20.34 -14.49 27.01
C LYS A 322 21.45 -13.76 27.80
N GLY A 323 21.99 -12.69 27.23
CA GLY A 323 22.99 -11.81 27.85
C GLY A 323 22.72 -10.36 27.49
N ARG A 324 23.27 -9.45 28.27
CA ARG A 324 23.25 -7.99 28.02
C ARG A 324 24.62 -7.53 27.53
N ILE A 325 24.64 -6.52 26.67
CA ILE A 325 25.86 -5.88 26.21
C ILE A 325 26.21 -4.74 27.18
N VAL A 326 27.42 -4.77 27.72
CA VAL A 326 27.94 -3.75 28.62
C VAL A 326 28.99 -2.94 27.90
N VAL A 327 28.75 -1.63 27.83
CA VAL A 327 29.71 -0.64 27.34
C VAL A 327 30.05 0.26 28.52
N ARG A 328 31.35 0.37 28.81
CA ARG A 328 31.83 1.24 29.88
C ARG A 328 32.04 2.65 29.35
N GLU A 329 31.86 3.64 30.21
CA GLU A 329 31.94 5.06 29.82
C GLU A 329 33.32 5.41 29.27
N GLU A 330 34.40 4.86 29.85
CA GLU A 330 35.79 5.04 29.39
C GLU A 330 36.05 4.51 27.97
N ASN A 331 35.18 3.64 27.46
CA ASN A 331 35.28 3.06 26.12
C ASN A 331 34.41 3.80 25.10
N THR A 332 33.86 4.95 25.46
CA THR A 332 33.01 5.75 24.57
C THR A 332 33.62 7.11 24.29
N ARG A 333 33.41 7.61 23.06
CA ARG A 333 33.80 8.97 22.66
C ARG A 333 32.72 9.59 21.79
N VAL A 334 32.30 10.80 22.14
CA VAL A 334 31.41 11.59 21.29
C VAL A 334 32.19 12.16 20.12
N VAL A 335 31.72 11.89 18.90
CA VAL A 335 32.22 12.45 17.66
C VAL A 335 31.16 13.41 17.14
N ARG A 336 31.55 14.66 16.87
CA ARG A 336 30.65 15.69 16.35
C ARG A 336 30.96 15.90 14.87
N GLU A 337 29.96 15.68 14.04
CA GLU A 337 30.03 15.96 12.61
C GLU A 337 29.46 17.37 12.37
N GLY A 338 29.99 18.07 11.35
CA GLY A 338 29.45 19.37 10.96
C GLY A 338 27.93 19.29 10.67
N GLY A 339 27.22 20.42 10.78
CA GLY A 339 25.78 20.45 10.47
C GLY A 339 24.85 20.01 11.61
N GLY A 340 25.37 19.85 12.83
CA GLY A 340 24.54 19.56 14.02
C GLY A 340 24.29 18.07 14.27
N SER A 341 25.07 17.18 13.65
CA SER A 341 25.03 15.74 13.94
C SER A 341 26.12 15.34 14.94
N ALA A 342 25.82 14.38 15.81
CA ALA A 342 26.78 13.79 16.72
C ALA A 342 26.51 12.30 16.89
N TRP A 343 27.56 11.51 17.07
CA TRP A 343 27.46 10.07 17.30
C TRP A 343 28.46 9.57 18.35
N LEU A 344 28.18 8.39 18.87
CA LEU A 344 28.97 7.73 19.91
C LEU A 344 29.86 6.65 19.30
N SER A 345 31.17 6.89 19.33
CA SER A 345 32.19 5.87 19.03
C SER A 345 32.38 4.96 20.23
N ILE A 346 32.32 3.64 20.00
CA ILE A 346 32.42 2.62 21.04
C ILE A 346 33.64 1.76 20.73
N HIS A 347 34.68 1.85 21.55
CA HIS A 347 35.95 1.16 21.34
C HIS A 347 35.97 -0.26 21.88
N ASP A 348 35.24 -0.52 22.95
CA ASP A 348 35.21 -1.83 23.62
C ASP A 348 33.88 -2.06 24.34
N ALA A 349 33.37 -3.29 24.24
CA ALA A 349 32.09 -3.74 24.74
C ALA A 349 32.14 -5.26 25.00
N ALA A 350 31.41 -5.74 26.00
CA ALA A 350 31.38 -7.16 26.35
C ALA A 350 29.97 -7.66 26.64
N VAL A 351 29.75 -8.97 26.53
CA VAL A 351 28.48 -9.60 26.89
C VAL A 351 28.54 -10.15 28.31
N GLU A 352 27.62 -9.71 29.15
CA GLU A 352 27.34 -10.32 30.45
C GLU A 352 26.13 -11.26 30.33
N MET A 353 26.35 -12.55 30.53
CA MET A 353 25.26 -13.54 30.49
C MET A 353 24.32 -13.37 31.67
N LYS A 354 23.02 -13.46 31.42
CA LYS A 354 21.99 -13.44 32.46
C LYS A 354 21.90 -14.80 33.14
N GLU A 355 21.40 -14.81 34.36
CA GLU A 355 20.95 -16.06 34.97
C GLU A 355 19.82 -16.68 34.13
N LYS A 356 19.70 -18.01 34.19
CA LYS A 356 18.70 -18.71 33.40
C LYS A 356 17.31 -18.32 33.90
N ALA A 357 16.57 -17.57 33.09
CA ALA A 357 15.22 -17.12 33.43
C ALA A 357 14.30 -18.32 33.74
N PRO A 358 13.36 -18.17 34.71
CA PRO A 358 12.29 -19.15 34.94
C PRO A 358 11.51 -19.40 33.64
N PRO A 359 10.91 -20.61 33.46
CA PRO A 359 10.10 -20.90 32.28
C PRO A 359 8.97 -19.90 32.04
N GLU A 360 8.39 -19.36 33.11
CA GLU A 360 7.32 -18.36 33.09
C GLU A 360 7.77 -17.03 32.45
N GLU A 361 9.01 -16.58 32.70
CA GLU A 361 9.58 -15.36 32.08
C GLU A 361 9.96 -15.54 30.61
N THR A 362 9.91 -16.78 30.10
CA THR A 362 10.11 -17.10 28.68
C THR A 362 8.80 -17.36 27.94
N ASP A 363 7.65 -17.29 28.63
CA ASP A 363 6.36 -17.42 27.97
C ASP A 363 6.07 -16.17 27.14
N ILE A 364 5.81 -16.36 25.85
CA ILE A 364 5.44 -15.32 24.90
C ILE A 364 4.18 -14.57 25.37
N LYS A 365 3.29 -15.23 26.14
CA LYS A 365 2.05 -14.63 26.64
C LYS A 365 2.28 -13.51 27.66
N ASP A 366 3.40 -13.54 28.38
CA ASP A 366 3.75 -12.55 29.41
C ASP A 366 4.81 -11.54 28.92
N SER A 367 5.09 -11.54 27.60
CA SER A 367 6.16 -10.74 26.99
C SER A 367 5.94 -9.22 26.96
N GLY A 368 4.76 -8.72 27.33
CA GLY A 368 4.40 -7.30 27.24
C GLY A 368 4.32 -6.73 25.82
N ILE A 369 4.48 -7.57 24.78
CA ILE A 369 4.45 -7.17 23.38
C ILE A 369 3.00 -6.92 22.96
N ARG A 370 2.69 -5.68 22.58
CA ARG A 370 1.36 -5.32 22.09
C ARG A 370 1.11 -5.92 20.71
N ILE A 371 0.01 -6.66 20.57
CA ILE A 371 -0.54 -7.06 19.26
C ILE A 371 -1.71 -6.12 18.93
N PRO A 372 -1.69 -5.44 17.78
CA PRO A 372 -2.82 -4.60 17.38
C PRO A 372 -4.10 -5.39 17.19
N GLU A 373 -5.25 -4.78 17.50
CA GLU A 373 -6.56 -5.35 17.18
C GLU A 373 -6.70 -5.52 15.66
N LEU A 374 -7.51 -6.51 15.27
CA LEU A 374 -7.74 -6.82 13.86
C LEU A 374 -8.47 -5.70 13.13
N LEU A 375 -9.48 -5.10 13.78
CA LEU A 375 -10.33 -4.08 13.21
C LEU A 375 -9.99 -2.69 13.75
N ASP A 376 -10.01 -1.70 12.86
CA ASP A 376 -9.96 -0.29 13.24
C ASP A 376 -11.30 0.08 13.92
N PRO A 377 -11.34 1.10 14.80
CA PRO A 377 -12.54 1.44 15.57
C PRO A 377 -13.80 1.65 14.72
N MET A 378 -13.65 2.23 13.53
CA MET A 378 -14.73 2.38 12.55
C MET A 378 -15.35 1.03 12.19
N PHE A 379 -14.52 0.05 11.89
CA PHE A 379 -14.94 -1.26 11.42
C PHE A 379 -15.34 -2.19 12.57
N GLU A 380 -14.86 -1.97 13.79
CA GLU A 380 -15.45 -2.61 14.99
C GLU A 380 -16.94 -2.23 15.10
N VAL A 381 -17.27 -0.94 14.98
CA VAL A 381 -18.66 -0.47 15.04
C VAL A 381 -19.48 -1.00 13.86
N THR A 382 -18.89 -1.04 12.66
CA THR A 382 -19.54 -1.68 11.51
C THR A 382 -19.86 -3.15 11.79
N LEU A 383 -18.90 -3.93 12.31
CA LEU A 383 -19.13 -5.35 12.64
C LEU A 383 -20.22 -5.52 13.70
N GLU A 384 -20.20 -4.70 14.76
CA GLU A 384 -21.22 -4.70 15.80
C GLU A 384 -22.61 -4.37 15.24
N ALA A 385 -22.71 -3.44 14.29
CA ALA A 385 -23.96 -3.10 13.60
C ALA A 385 -24.46 -4.25 12.71
N LEU A 386 -23.57 -4.92 11.96
CA LEU A 386 -23.94 -6.07 11.13
C LEU A 386 -24.38 -7.27 11.95
N SER A 387 -23.77 -7.49 13.11
CA SER A 387 -24.14 -8.60 14.01
C SER A 387 -25.54 -8.43 14.60
N LYS A 388 -26.04 -7.19 14.67
CA LYS A 388 -27.40 -6.85 15.14
C LYS A 388 -28.39 -6.63 13.99
N ALA A 389 -27.95 -6.74 12.74
CA ALA A 389 -28.77 -6.42 11.57
C ALA A 389 -29.98 -7.36 11.40
N ASP A 390 -29.93 -8.59 11.96
CA ASP A 390 -31.09 -9.49 11.98
C ASP A 390 -32.23 -8.98 12.90
N GLU A 391 -31.98 -8.01 13.80
CA GLU A 391 -32.95 -7.39 14.71
C GLU A 391 -33.45 -6.00 14.24
N LEU A 392 -32.70 -5.34 13.36
CA LEU A 392 -33.04 -4.04 12.81
C LEU A 392 -33.92 -4.22 11.58
N GLY A 393 -35.20 -3.90 11.73
CA GLY A 393 -36.16 -3.88 10.64
C GLY A 393 -35.64 -3.13 9.41
N ARG A 394 -36.15 -3.49 8.23
CA ARG A 394 -35.89 -2.78 6.97
C ARG A 394 -36.37 -1.34 7.10
N ASP A 395 -35.52 -0.46 7.63
CA ASP A 395 -35.80 0.97 7.54
C ASP A 395 -35.60 1.36 6.07
N ASP A 396 -36.76 1.47 5.41
CA ASP A 396 -36.94 1.95 4.05
C ASP A 396 -36.27 3.32 3.90
N LEU A 397 -35.16 3.37 3.17
CA LEU A 397 -34.54 4.62 2.76
C LEU A 397 -34.82 4.82 1.27
N ILE A 398 -36.06 5.26 0.99
CA ILE A 398 -36.39 5.92 -0.28
C ILE A 398 -35.61 7.22 -0.33
N LEU A 399 -34.69 7.32 -1.28
CA LEU A 399 -34.01 8.57 -1.59
C LEU A 399 -34.04 8.85 -3.08
N ASP A 400 -35.20 9.30 -3.56
CA ASP A 400 -35.25 10.15 -4.74
C ASP A 400 -34.41 11.40 -4.44
N SER A 401 -33.29 11.55 -5.15
CA SER A 401 -32.42 12.72 -5.08
C SER A 401 -32.49 13.45 -6.42
N GLN A 402 -33.54 14.24 -6.63
CA GLN A 402 -33.58 15.15 -7.77
C GLN A 402 -32.68 16.37 -7.50
N LEU A 403 -31.38 16.23 -7.81
CA LEU A 403 -30.50 17.38 -8.02
C LEU A 403 -30.18 17.45 -9.51
N ARG A 404 -30.45 18.60 -10.10
CA ARG A 404 -30.20 18.82 -11.53
C ARG A 404 -28.71 19.04 -11.77
N LEU A 405 -28.20 18.39 -12.81
CA LEU A 405 -26.90 18.72 -13.39
C LEU A 405 -26.82 20.22 -13.69
N PRO A 406 -25.75 20.93 -13.30
CA PRO A 406 -25.55 22.29 -13.74
C PRO A 406 -25.40 22.33 -15.26
N PHE A 407 -26.03 23.31 -15.90
CA PHE A 407 -25.84 23.59 -17.33
C PHE A 407 -24.41 24.06 -17.53
N LEU A 408 -23.56 23.16 -18.02
CA LEU A 408 -22.16 23.46 -18.34
C LEU A 408 -21.98 23.17 -19.82
N THR A 409 -21.87 24.18 -20.68
CA THR A 409 -21.58 23.97 -22.11
C THR A 409 -20.11 23.57 -22.26
N ARG A 410 -19.80 22.26 -22.33
CA ARG A 410 -18.41 21.77 -22.45
C ARG A 410 -18.22 20.83 -23.64
N ALA A 411 -17.09 20.98 -24.33
CA ALA A 411 -16.73 20.09 -25.43
C ALA A 411 -16.18 18.74 -24.90
N PRO A 412 -16.45 17.60 -25.58
CA PRO A 412 -15.83 16.31 -25.24
C PRO A 412 -14.29 16.37 -25.28
N ALA A 413 -13.64 15.70 -24.34
CA ALA A 413 -12.18 15.56 -24.31
C ALA A 413 -11.71 14.25 -24.94
N SER A 414 -10.48 14.22 -25.46
CA SER A 414 -9.81 12.99 -25.88
C SER A 414 -9.61 12.07 -24.68
N ASP A 415 -9.87 10.77 -24.85
CA ASP A 415 -9.65 9.78 -23.79
C ASP A 415 -8.16 9.39 -23.74
N SER A 416 -7.51 9.64 -22.61
CA SER A 416 -6.16 9.13 -22.34
C SER A 416 -6.18 7.66 -21.88
N THR A 417 -7.35 7.17 -21.48
CA THR A 417 -7.58 5.82 -20.98
C THR A 417 -8.21 4.97 -22.09
N GLN A 418 -7.70 3.76 -22.30
CA GLN A 418 -8.24 2.79 -23.25
C GLN A 418 -8.65 1.52 -22.53
N GLN A 419 -9.64 0.82 -23.09
CA GLN A 419 -10.09 -0.49 -22.63
C GLN A 419 -9.70 -1.55 -23.65
N TRP A 420 -8.86 -2.49 -23.23
CA TRP A 420 -8.44 -3.63 -24.05
C TRP A 420 -9.08 -4.91 -23.49
N ARG A 421 -9.36 -5.85 -24.38
CA ARG A 421 -10.19 -7.03 -24.08
C ARG A 421 -9.59 -8.23 -24.79
N PHE A 422 -9.35 -9.30 -24.05
CA PHE A 422 -8.75 -10.53 -24.56
C PHE A 422 -9.53 -11.72 -24.04
N PHE A 423 -9.71 -12.72 -24.89
CA PHE A 423 -10.46 -13.94 -24.59
C PHE A 423 -9.60 -15.16 -24.92
N GLY A 424 -9.77 -16.25 -24.17
CA GLY A 424 -9.02 -17.48 -24.36
C GLY A 424 -9.43 -18.30 -25.60
N ASP A 425 -10.63 -18.04 -26.13
CA ASP A 425 -11.16 -18.67 -27.34
C ASP A 425 -10.50 -18.06 -28.60
N GLY A 426 -10.01 -18.92 -29.49
CA GLY A 426 -9.42 -18.49 -30.75
C GLY A 426 -10.50 -18.01 -31.72
N ASN A 427 -10.11 -17.33 -32.79
CA ASN A 427 -11.02 -17.03 -33.91
C ASN A 427 -11.57 -18.34 -34.53
N GLY A 428 -12.66 -18.87 -33.98
CA GLY A 428 -13.53 -19.88 -34.61
C GLY A 428 -12.99 -21.29 -34.77
N ASP A 429 -11.81 -21.63 -34.23
CA ASP A 429 -11.33 -23.02 -34.23
C ASP A 429 -11.60 -23.65 -32.86
N GLN A 430 -12.22 -24.85 -32.86
CA GLN A 430 -12.59 -25.63 -31.67
C GLN A 430 -11.36 -26.16 -30.92
N ASP A 431 -10.43 -25.28 -30.57
CA ASP A 431 -9.21 -25.64 -29.90
C ASP A 431 -9.52 -25.87 -28.40
N GLN A 432 -9.80 -27.14 -28.04
CA GLN A 432 -9.89 -27.67 -26.67
C GLN A 432 -8.57 -27.55 -25.88
N SER A 433 -7.78 -26.54 -26.20
CA SER A 433 -6.56 -26.14 -25.53
C SER A 433 -6.87 -25.75 -24.08
N GLY A 434 -6.14 -26.35 -23.15
CA GLY A 434 -6.31 -26.10 -21.72
C GLY A 434 -6.03 -24.64 -21.33
N VAL A 435 -6.43 -24.26 -20.12
CA VAL A 435 -6.32 -22.89 -19.57
C VAL A 435 -4.92 -22.28 -19.71
N GLU A 436 -3.85 -23.09 -19.59
CA GLU A 436 -2.47 -22.64 -19.76
C GLU A 436 -2.19 -22.11 -21.18
N ALA A 437 -2.65 -22.83 -22.21
CA ALA A 437 -2.48 -22.44 -23.60
C ALA A 437 -3.29 -21.18 -23.94
N GLN A 438 -4.54 -21.12 -23.45
CA GLN A 438 -5.39 -19.94 -23.62
C GLN A 438 -4.76 -18.70 -22.97
N ALA A 439 -4.28 -18.83 -21.74
CA ALA A 439 -3.62 -17.75 -21.03
C ALA A 439 -2.30 -17.32 -21.68
N ALA A 440 -1.52 -18.26 -22.21
CA ALA A 440 -0.29 -17.95 -22.95
C ALA A 440 -0.59 -17.15 -24.22
N ARG A 441 -1.67 -17.49 -24.95
CA ARG A 441 -2.14 -16.71 -26.10
C ARG A 441 -2.58 -15.31 -25.70
N VAL A 442 -3.43 -15.18 -24.69
CA VAL A 442 -3.88 -13.88 -24.16
C VAL A 442 -2.68 -12.99 -23.78
N VAL A 443 -1.67 -13.56 -23.09
CA VAL A 443 -0.44 -12.84 -22.75
C VAL A 443 0.35 -12.42 -24.00
N ALA A 444 0.42 -13.28 -25.02
CA ALA A 444 1.08 -12.95 -26.30
C ALA A 444 0.35 -11.82 -27.03
N ASP A 445 -0.99 -11.84 -27.07
CA ASP A 445 -1.82 -10.81 -27.70
C ASP A 445 -1.68 -9.46 -26.97
N ILE A 446 -1.62 -9.47 -25.63
CA ILE A 446 -1.34 -8.27 -24.84
C ILE A 446 0.02 -7.69 -25.22
N ARG A 447 1.08 -8.52 -25.29
CA ARG A 447 2.42 -8.06 -25.69
C ARG A 447 2.43 -7.50 -27.11
N LEU A 448 1.76 -8.15 -28.04
CA LEU A 448 1.64 -7.68 -29.43
C LEU A 448 0.96 -6.31 -29.48
N GLN A 449 -0.14 -6.13 -28.74
CA GLN A 449 -0.88 -4.86 -28.73
C GLN A 449 -0.09 -3.74 -28.05
N LEU A 450 0.65 -4.03 -26.97
CA LEU A 450 1.60 -3.09 -26.35
C LEU A 450 2.65 -2.63 -27.36
N GLN A 451 3.28 -3.57 -28.10
CA GLN A 451 4.27 -3.26 -29.14
C GLN A 451 3.68 -2.41 -30.26
N GLN A 452 2.50 -2.77 -30.77
CA GLN A 452 1.82 -2.01 -31.84
C GLN A 452 1.47 -0.58 -31.44
N LYS A 453 1.18 -0.35 -30.15
CA LYS A 453 0.88 0.97 -29.60
C LYS A 453 2.12 1.69 -29.05
N ALA A 454 3.31 1.08 -29.15
CA ALA A 454 4.55 1.57 -28.56
C ALA A 454 4.39 1.93 -27.08
N GLN A 455 3.72 1.07 -26.31
CA GLN A 455 3.48 1.22 -24.87
C GLN A 455 4.26 0.17 -24.08
N SER A 456 4.70 0.53 -22.88
CA SER A 456 5.25 -0.41 -21.90
C SER A 456 4.14 -1.11 -21.10
N ALA A 457 4.46 -2.21 -20.41
CA ALA A 457 3.49 -2.91 -19.57
C ALA A 457 3.03 -2.07 -18.35
N SER A 458 3.81 -1.06 -17.94
CA SER A 458 3.43 -0.14 -16.86
C SER A 458 2.34 0.85 -17.27
N ALA A 459 2.05 0.98 -18.57
CA ALA A 459 0.86 1.68 -19.07
C ALA A 459 -0.45 1.03 -18.62
N ILE A 460 -0.43 -0.27 -18.28
CA ILE A 460 -1.58 -0.99 -17.74
C ILE A 460 -1.78 -0.55 -16.29
N THR A 461 -2.94 0.04 -15.99
CA THR A 461 -3.27 0.56 -14.66
C THR A 461 -4.15 -0.39 -13.86
N ASN A 462 -5.11 -1.04 -14.52
CA ASN A 462 -6.05 -1.97 -13.90
C ASN A 462 -6.30 -3.20 -14.79
N ALA A 463 -6.53 -4.35 -14.17
CA ALA A 463 -6.89 -5.60 -14.82
C ALA A 463 -8.07 -6.30 -14.13
N VAL A 464 -9.07 -6.72 -14.90
CA VAL A 464 -10.12 -7.63 -14.44
C VAL A 464 -9.89 -8.96 -15.15
N ILE A 465 -9.55 -10.00 -14.39
CA ILE A 465 -9.32 -11.35 -14.90
C ILE A 465 -10.50 -12.23 -14.48
N ILE A 466 -11.16 -12.83 -15.46
CA ILE A 466 -12.27 -13.75 -15.24
C ILE A 466 -11.81 -15.14 -15.62
N LEU A 467 -11.97 -16.09 -14.70
CA LEU A 467 -11.62 -17.49 -14.88
C LEU A 467 -12.88 -18.35 -14.94
N ARG A 468 -12.78 -19.52 -15.58
CA ARG A 468 -13.80 -20.56 -15.46
C ARG A 468 -13.72 -21.28 -14.11
N HIS A 469 -12.51 -21.56 -13.64
CA HIS A 469 -12.28 -22.22 -12.36
C HIS A 469 -11.20 -21.47 -11.57
N MET A 470 -11.44 -21.23 -10.28
CA MET A 470 -10.44 -20.56 -9.43
C MET A 470 -9.24 -21.47 -9.14
N SER A 471 -9.35 -22.78 -9.37
CA SER A 471 -8.24 -23.74 -9.30
C SER A 471 -7.09 -23.39 -10.25
N ASP A 472 -7.37 -22.68 -11.35
CA ASP A 472 -6.39 -22.32 -12.37
C ASP A 472 -5.57 -21.07 -11.99
N PHE A 473 -5.94 -20.39 -10.90
CA PHE A 473 -5.32 -19.15 -10.42
C PHE A 473 -3.79 -19.20 -10.31
N PRO A 474 -3.14 -20.27 -9.80
CA PRO A 474 -1.67 -20.33 -9.74
C PRO A 474 -1.01 -20.35 -11.13
N THR A 475 -1.58 -21.09 -12.08
CA THR A 475 -1.09 -21.18 -13.47
C THR A 475 -1.21 -19.82 -14.15
N ILE A 476 -2.36 -19.15 -14.00
CA ILE A 476 -2.61 -17.83 -14.56
C ILE A 476 -1.68 -16.78 -13.94
N ASN A 477 -1.47 -16.80 -12.63
CA ASN A 477 -0.55 -15.88 -11.96
C ASN A 477 0.86 -15.97 -12.54
N LYS A 478 1.36 -17.17 -12.84
CA LYS A 478 2.68 -17.36 -13.43
C LYS A 478 2.77 -16.72 -14.83
N LEU A 479 1.78 -16.97 -15.69
CA LEU A 479 1.78 -16.46 -17.07
C LEU A 479 1.54 -14.94 -17.11
N TYR A 480 0.52 -14.46 -16.39
CA TYR A 480 0.20 -13.04 -16.30
C TYR A 480 1.34 -12.24 -15.65
N GLY A 481 1.98 -12.78 -14.62
CA GLY A 481 3.15 -12.15 -13.99
C GLY A 481 4.33 -11.94 -14.94
N SER A 482 4.46 -12.77 -15.99
CA SER A 482 5.52 -12.61 -16.99
C SER A 482 5.37 -11.35 -17.86
N LEU A 483 4.23 -10.64 -17.80
CA LEU A 483 4.05 -9.35 -18.46
C LEU A 483 4.80 -8.22 -17.75
N PHE A 484 5.10 -8.37 -16.45
CA PHE A 484 5.56 -7.27 -15.61
C PHE A 484 6.96 -7.53 -15.09
N GLU A 485 7.94 -6.91 -15.74
CA GLU A 485 9.35 -6.89 -15.29
C GLU A 485 9.65 -5.64 -14.45
N GLU A 486 8.78 -4.63 -14.51
CA GLU A 486 8.85 -3.40 -13.74
C GLU A 486 8.07 -3.52 -12.42
N PRO A 487 8.48 -2.81 -11.34
CA PRO A 487 7.73 -2.78 -10.10
C PRO A 487 6.35 -2.15 -10.30
N ASN A 488 5.47 -2.41 -9.34
CA ASN A 488 4.08 -1.96 -9.35
C ASN A 488 3.31 -2.45 -10.59
N PRO A 489 3.08 -3.78 -10.75
CA PRO A 489 2.10 -4.28 -11.72
C PRO A 489 0.72 -3.62 -11.52
N PRO A 490 -0.19 -3.65 -12.49
CA PRO A 490 -1.52 -3.01 -12.39
C PRO A 490 -2.29 -3.46 -11.14
N SER A 491 -3.26 -2.64 -10.71
CA SER A 491 -4.30 -3.12 -9.79
C SER A 491 -5.09 -4.23 -10.44
N ARG A 492 -5.62 -5.17 -9.65
CA ARG A 492 -6.25 -6.35 -10.21
C ARG A 492 -7.43 -6.86 -9.40
N VAL A 493 -8.46 -7.31 -10.11
CA VAL A 493 -9.53 -8.17 -9.60
C VAL A 493 -9.45 -9.51 -10.33
N THR A 494 -9.62 -10.63 -9.61
CA THR A 494 -9.65 -11.96 -10.22
C THR A 494 -10.76 -12.80 -9.64
N ILE A 495 -11.75 -13.13 -10.48
CA ILE A 495 -12.97 -13.83 -10.07
C ILE A 495 -13.22 -15.04 -10.98
N SER A 496 -13.90 -16.05 -10.47
CA SER A 496 -14.37 -17.18 -11.29
C SER A 496 -15.85 -17.01 -11.60
N CYS A 497 -16.22 -17.14 -12.87
CA CYS A 497 -17.62 -17.10 -13.31
C CYS A 497 -18.17 -18.46 -13.72
N GLY A 498 -17.38 -19.54 -13.59
CA GLY A 498 -17.87 -20.90 -13.84
C GLY A 498 -18.42 -21.09 -15.26
N ASP A 499 -19.50 -21.86 -15.35
CA ASP A 499 -20.19 -22.17 -16.60
C ASP A 499 -20.98 -21.00 -17.19
N VAL A 500 -20.99 -19.86 -16.51
CA VAL A 500 -21.51 -18.62 -17.09
C VAL A 500 -20.55 -18.10 -18.17
N LEU A 501 -19.26 -18.46 -18.10
CA LEU A 501 -18.37 -18.23 -19.22
C LEU A 501 -18.74 -19.10 -20.43
N PRO A 502 -18.63 -18.56 -21.65
CA PRO A 502 -18.92 -19.27 -22.90
C PRO A 502 -18.14 -20.56 -23.03
N GLU A 503 -18.78 -21.63 -23.51
CA GLU A 503 -18.11 -22.93 -23.74
C GLU A 503 -16.83 -22.76 -24.58
N GLY A 504 -15.76 -23.46 -24.21
CA GLY A 504 -14.44 -23.31 -24.84
C GLY A 504 -13.59 -22.16 -24.27
N CYS A 505 -14.17 -21.17 -23.61
CA CYS A 505 -13.43 -20.08 -22.97
C CYS A 505 -13.13 -20.39 -21.50
N SER A 506 -11.84 -20.44 -21.13
CA SER A 506 -11.37 -20.63 -19.74
C SER A 506 -10.93 -19.34 -19.06
N ILE A 507 -10.61 -18.30 -19.85
CA ILE A 507 -10.10 -17.02 -19.35
C ILE A 507 -10.56 -15.84 -20.21
N ALA A 508 -10.97 -14.76 -19.55
CA ALA A 508 -11.13 -13.44 -20.17
C ALA A 508 -10.35 -12.40 -19.37
N VAL A 509 -9.71 -11.46 -20.06
CA VAL A 509 -8.89 -10.40 -19.45
C VAL A 509 -9.31 -9.05 -20.01
N TYR A 510 -9.72 -8.15 -19.11
CA TYR A 510 -10.01 -6.76 -19.44
C TYR A 510 -8.97 -5.84 -18.81
N LEU A 511 -8.36 -4.99 -19.62
CA LEU A 511 -7.28 -4.10 -19.20
C LEU A 511 -7.66 -2.64 -19.39
N THR A 512 -7.40 -1.85 -18.37
CA THR A 512 -7.39 -0.39 -18.45
C THR A 512 -5.95 0.06 -18.73
N VAL A 513 -5.74 0.74 -19.84
CA VAL A 513 -4.43 1.21 -20.29
C VAL A 513 -4.41 2.73 -20.37
N TYR A 514 -3.42 3.37 -19.75
CA TYR A 514 -3.24 4.81 -19.78
C TYR A 514 -2.12 5.18 -20.76
N THR A 515 -2.51 5.76 -21.89
CA THR A 515 -1.67 5.87 -23.11
C THR A 515 -0.64 7.02 -23.13
N ARG A 516 -0.51 7.78 -22.04
CA ARG A 516 0.40 8.95 -21.96
C ARG A 516 1.44 8.85 -20.84
N LEU A 517 1.58 7.69 -20.20
CA LEU A 517 2.51 7.49 -19.07
C LEU A 517 3.98 7.60 -19.49
N ASP A 518 4.32 7.26 -20.74
CA ASP A 518 5.72 7.18 -21.19
C ASP A 518 6.45 8.55 -21.20
N ASN A 519 5.71 9.67 -21.17
CA ASN A 519 6.29 11.01 -21.16
C ASN A 519 6.67 11.51 -19.75
N ASP A 520 6.12 10.90 -18.70
CA ASP A 520 6.45 11.20 -17.31
C ASP A 520 6.08 10.02 -16.38
N PRO A 521 7.03 9.08 -16.14
CA PRO A 521 6.82 7.96 -15.22
C PRO A 521 6.46 8.38 -13.78
N ALA A 522 6.78 9.62 -13.37
CA ALA A 522 6.44 10.14 -12.04
C ALA A 522 4.93 10.38 -11.87
N SER A 523 4.18 10.45 -12.97
CA SER A 523 2.71 10.58 -12.95
C SER A 523 1.99 9.30 -12.51
N ARG A 524 2.68 8.15 -12.47
CA ARG A 524 2.15 6.87 -12.01
C ARG A 524 2.63 6.55 -10.60
N ARG A 525 1.69 6.35 -9.67
CA ARG A 525 2.00 6.00 -8.28
C ARG A 525 1.37 4.66 -7.92
N GLY A 526 2.19 3.69 -7.53
CA GLY A 526 1.72 2.36 -7.11
C GLY A 526 1.83 2.15 -5.60
N LEU A 527 0.83 1.50 -5.01
CA LEU A 527 0.92 0.89 -3.69
C LEU A 527 1.03 -0.62 -3.86
N HIS A 528 2.21 -1.18 -3.58
CA HIS A 528 2.49 -2.61 -3.70
C HIS A 528 2.91 -3.15 -2.33
N VAL A 529 2.24 -4.21 -1.86
CA VAL A 529 2.43 -4.76 -0.51
C VAL A 529 2.81 -6.23 -0.63
N GLN A 530 4.09 -6.55 -0.44
CA GLN A 530 4.55 -7.93 -0.62
C GLN A 530 4.92 -8.61 0.70
N SER A 531 5.22 -7.85 1.74
CA SER A 531 5.50 -8.36 3.08
C SER A 531 4.25 -8.58 3.93
N ARG A 532 4.30 -9.57 4.82
CA ARG A 532 3.29 -9.73 5.89
C ARG A 532 3.52 -8.67 6.96
N SER A 533 2.45 -7.97 7.35
CA SER A 533 2.43 -7.00 8.45
C SER A 533 1.08 -7.02 9.15
N TYR A 534 0.85 -6.19 10.16
CA TYR A 534 -0.48 -6.02 10.76
C TYR A 534 -1.40 -5.06 9.98
N TRP A 535 -0.86 -4.32 9.00
CA TRP A 535 -1.58 -3.21 8.36
C TRP A 535 -2.39 -3.64 7.13
N ALA A 536 -1.80 -4.34 6.18
CA ALA A 536 -2.53 -4.81 4.99
C ALA A 536 -2.07 -6.20 4.57
N PRO A 537 -2.96 -7.00 3.96
CA PRO A 537 -2.57 -8.28 3.39
C PRO A 537 -1.53 -8.10 2.28
N ALA A 538 -0.57 -9.02 2.25
CA ALA A 538 0.36 -9.12 1.13
C ALA A 538 -0.36 -9.55 -0.15
N ASN A 539 0.11 -9.09 -1.30
CA ASN A 539 -0.40 -9.48 -2.60
C ASN A 539 -0.22 -10.99 -2.81
N ILE A 540 -1.30 -11.70 -3.15
CA ILE A 540 -1.30 -13.16 -3.41
C ILE A 540 -1.01 -13.52 -4.88
N GLY A 541 -0.46 -12.57 -5.64
CA GLY A 541 -0.19 -12.69 -7.06
C GLY A 541 0.45 -11.39 -7.60
N PRO A 542 0.75 -11.33 -8.91
CA PRO A 542 1.43 -10.19 -9.52
C PRO A 542 0.46 -9.03 -9.80
N TYR A 543 0.17 -8.22 -8.77
CA TYR A 543 -0.66 -7.01 -8.87
C TYR A 543 -0.25 -6.02 -7.79
N SER A 544 -0.57 -4.73 -7.98
CA SER A 544 -0.48 -3.72 -6.91
C SER A 544 -1.80 -3.60 -6.18
N GLN A 545 -1.79 -3.22 -4.90
CA GLN A 545 -3.02 -2.89 -4.18
C GLN A 545 -3.75 -1.71 -4.84
N ALA A 546 -2.99 -0.74 -5.35
CA ALA A 546 -3.57 0.37 -6.11
C ALA A 546 -2.58 1.00 -7.08
N ILE A 547 -3.10 1.56 -8.18
CA ILE A 547 -2.37 2.40 -9.13
C ILE A 547 -3.10 3.73 -9.30
N ALA A 548 -2.41 4.83 -9.01
CA ALA A 548 -2.90 6.19 -9.22
C ALA A 548 -2.25 6.81 -10.46
N VAL A 549 -3.08 7.47 -11.28
CA VAL A 549 -2.71 8.21 -12.49
C VAL A 549 -3.50 9.53 -12.58
N PRO A 550 -3.08 10.50 -13.40
CA PRO A 550 -3.84 11.75 -13.57
C PRO A 550 -5.28 11.49 -14.03
N LEU A 551 -6.26 12.09 -13.33
CA LEU A 551 -7.69 11.94 -13.62
C LEU A 551 -8.07 12.47 -15.00
N LEU A 552 -7.54 13.66 -15.33
CA LEU A 552 -7.69 14.34 -16.60
C LEU A 552 -6.31 14.77 -17.09
N THR A 553 -6.14 14.84 -18.41
CA THR A 553 -4.90 15.33 -19.00
C THR A 553 -4.91 16.86 -19.00
N PRO A 554 -3.89 17.53 -18.43
CA PRO A 554 -3.78 18.99 -18.57
C PRO A 554 -3.61 19.37 -20.05
N PRO A 555 -4.08 20.55 -20.47
CA PRO A 555 -3.80 21.07 -21.80
C PRO A 555 -2.29 21.20 -22.03
N PRO A 556 -1.79 21.01 -23.26
CA PRO A 556 -0.40 21.36 -23.59
C PRO A 556 -0.18 22.84 -23.27
N ALA A 557 0.92 23.17 -22.60
CA ALA A 557 1.29 24.56 -22.35
C ALA A 557 1.42 25.28 -23.69
N GLU A 558 0.83 26.48 -23.81
CA GLU A 558 1.06 27.36 -24.95
C GLU A 558 2.53 27.79 -24.94
N ASP A 559 3.24 27.48 -26.03
CA ASP A 559 4.62 27.82 -26.39
C ASP A 559 5.49 28.46 -25.27
N ASP A 560 6.38 27.66 -24.70
CA ASP A 560 7.55 28.12 -23.95
C ASP A 560 8.48 28.92 -24.90
N ILE A 561 8.24 30.23 -25.03
CA ILE A 561 9.06 31.14 -25.85
C ILE A 561 10.48 31.30 -25.28
N ASP A 562 10.74 30.94 -24.02
CA ASP A 562 12.00 31.25 -23.33
C ASP A 562 12.88 30.06 -22.92
N GLY A 563 12.61 28.83 -23.42
CA GLY A 563 13.55 27.70 -23.31
C GLY A 563 13.95 27.28 -21.88
N GLN A 564 13.24 27.75 -20.85
CA GLN A 564 13.40 27.32 -19.47
C GLN A 564 12.22 26.42 -19.10
N ASP A 565 12.52 25.14 -18.85
CA ASP A 565 11.61 24.06 -18.44
C ASP A 565 11.00 24.33 -17.04
N ARG A 566 10.25 25.44 -16.90
CA ARG A 566 9.54 25.84 -15.68
C ARG A 566 8.20 25.12 -15.52
N THR A 567 7.70 24.52 -16.60
CA THR A 567 6.43 23.80 -16.66
C THR A 567 6.50 22.48 -15.89
N ARG A 568 7.59 21.71 -15.96
CA ARG A 568 7.70 20.41 -15.26
C ARG A 568 7.69 20.48 -13.73
N GLN A 569 8.16 21.56 -13.12
CA GLN A 569 8.21 21.69 -11.65
C GLN A 569 6.87 22.10 -11.01
N HIS A 570 5.97 22.77 -11.75
CA HIS A 570 4.68 23.23 -11.20
C HIS A 570 3.59 22.14 -11.22
N TYR A 571 3.67 21.16 -12.12
CA TYR A 571 2.66 20.09 -12.25
C TYR A 571 2.85 18.92 -11.27
N GLY A 572 3.98 18.80 -10.57
CA GLY A 572 4.29 17.62 -9.75
C GLY A 572 3.45 17.43 -8.47
N THR A 573 2.84 18.49 -7.93
CA THR A 573 2.25 18.44 -6.57
C THR A 573 0.72 18.50 -6.53
N ASN A 574 0.04 19.15 -7.49
CA ASN A 574 -1.40 19.46 -7.43
C ASN A 574 -2.27 18.86 -8.56
N ILE A 575 -1.92 17.70 -9.10
CA ILE A 575 -2.76 17.02 -10.10
C ILE A 575 -3.84 16.17 -9.41
N ASN A 576 -5.10 16.31 -9.84
CA ASN A 576 -6.19 15.41 -9.43
C ASN A 576 -5.93 13.99 -9.96
N LEU A 577 -6.07 12.97 -9.11
CA LEU A 577 -5.72 11.59 -9.44
C LEU A 577 -6.95 10.68 -9.48
N ALA A 578 -6.94 9.78 -10.47
CA ALA A 578 -7.76 8.59 -10.52
C ALA A 578 -6.97 7.43 -9.90
N VAL A 579 -7.52 6.79 -8.87
CA VAL A 579 -6.91 5.66 -8.16
C VAL A 579 -7.69 4.40 -8.46
N TYR A 580 -7.05 3.48 -9.19
CA TYR A 580 -7.57 2.13 -9.43
C TYR A 580 -7.13 1.22 -8.29
N ILE A 581 -8.06 0.55 -7.64
CA ILE A 581 -7.79 -0.29 -6.46
C ILE A 581 -8.10 -1.75 -6.78
N ALA A 582 -7.21 -2.65 -6.35
CA ALA A 582 -7.38 -4.09 -6.51
C ALA A 582 -8.52 -4.61 -5.63
N GLY A 583 -9.06 -5.78 -6.00
CA GLY A 583 -10.04 -6.46 -5.17
C GLY A 583 -9.47 -6.86 -3.81
N GLN A 584 -10.26 -6.66 -2.76
CA GLN A 584 -9.87 -6.91 -1.37
C GLN A 584 -10.66 -8.07 -0.79
N ILE A 585 -9.96 -9.13 -0.41
CA ILE A 585 -10.51 -10.31 0.30
C ILE A 585 -10.17 -10.23 1.80
N PRO A 586 -10.93 -10.89 2.70
CA PRO A 586 -10.79 -10.70 4.14
C PRO A 586 -9.64 -11.51 4.72
N LEU A 587 -8.41 -11.31 4.25
CA LEU A 587 -7.25 -11.94 4.85
C LEU A 587 -6.88 -11.23 6.15
N ILE A 588 -6.54 -11.98 7.19
CA ILE A 588 -5.89 -11.44 8.37
C ILE A 588 -4.45 -11.06 7.98
N PRO A 589 -4.05 -9.77 7.99
CA PRO A 589 -2.79 -9.32 7.39
C PRO A 589 -1.54 -10.06 7.88
N ALA A 590 -1.44 -10.28 9.20
CA ALA A 590 -0.26 -10.88 9.81
C ALA A 590 -0.09 -12.37 9.44
N SER A 591 -1.20 -13.10 9.30
CA SER A 591 -1.20 -14.55 9.09
C SER A 591 -1.59 -14.95 7.66
N MET A 592 -2.05 -14.03 6.81
CA MET A 592 -2.54 -14.34 5.46
C MET A 592 -3.60 -15.47 5.44
N ALA A 593 -4.26 -15.72 6.57
CA ALA A 593 -5.35 -16.67 6.70
C ALA A 593 -6.69 -15.95 6.53
N LEU A 594 -7.72 -16.69 6.11
CA LEU A 594 -9.09 -16.21 6.18
C LEU A 594 -9.63 -16.43 7.60
N PRO A 595 -10.53 -15.56 8.10
CA PRO A 595 -11.35 -15.83 9.28
C PRO A 595 -12.22 -17.08 9.11
N ASP A 596 -12.93 -17.44 10.16
CA ASP A 596 -13.87 -18.55 10.15
C ASP A 596 -14.94 -18.33 9.06
N ALA A 597 -15.10 -19.32 8.16
CA ALA A 597 -15.93 -19.20 6.98
C ALA A 597 -17.42 -18.91 7.27
N GLU A 598 -17.89 -19.25 8.47
CA GLU A 598 -19.26 -19.00 8.94
C GLU A 598 -19.49 -17.53 9.35
N ASP A 599 -18.43 -16.76 9.62
CA ASP A 599 -18.53 -15.37 10.05
C ASP A 599 -18.59 -14.41 8.84
N THR A 600 -19.73 -14.47 8.15
CA THR A 600 -20.01 -13.58 7.01
C THR A 600 -19.90 -12.09 7.36
N PRO A 601 -20.43 -11.59 8.50
CA PRO A 601 -20.23 -10.20 8.92
C PRO A 601 -18.76 -9.80 9.03
N LEU A 602 -17.91 -10.62 9.65
CA LEU A 602 -16.47 -10.36 9.74
C LEU A 602 -15.79 -10.38 8.38
N HIS A 603 -16.16 -11.32 7.49
CA HIS A 603 -15.64 -11.35 6.12
C HIS A 603 -15.96 -10.06 5.36
N ILE A 604 -17.21 -9.59 5.40
CA ILE A 604 -17.64 -8.34 4.76
C ILE A 604 -16.87 -7.14 5.33
N THR A 605 -16.75 -7.09 6.65
CA THR A 605 -16.17 -5.95 7.36
C THR A 605 -14.66 -5.86 7.17
N LEU A 606 -13.95 -6.99 7.31
CA LEU A 606 -12.49 -7.03 7.19
C LEU A 606 -12.02 -6.72 5.76
N ALA A 607 -12.70 -7.27 4.75
CA ALA A 607 -12.41 -6.94 3.36
C ALA A 607 -12.68 -5.46 3.05
N LEU A 608 -13.75 -4.88 3.63
CA LEU A 608 -14.06 -3.46 3.48
C LEU A 608 -13.02 -2.57 4.16
N GLN A 609 -12.51 -2.96 5.33
CA GLN A 609 -11.42 -2.27 6.01
C GLN A 609 -10.16 -2.20 5.15
N HIS A 610 -9.78 -3.31 4.50
CA HIS A 610 -8.61 -3.32 3.62
C HIS A 610 -8.76 -2.32 2.47
N LEU A 611 -9.96 -2.23 1.88
CA LEU A 611 -10.28 -1.25 0.86
C LEU A 611 -10.08 0.20 1.39
N TRP A 612 -10.54 0.49 2.60
CA TRP A 612 -10.35 1.80 3.25
C TRP A 612 -8.90 2.11 3.57
N ARG A 613 -8.13 1.14 4.07
CA ARG A 613 -6.70 1.32 4.37
C ARG A 613 -5.91 1.63 3.10
N VAL A 614 -6.20 0.94 1.99
CA VAL A 614 -5.61 1.22 0.68
C VAL A 614 -6.00 2.62 0.19
N ALA A 615 -7.27 3.02 0.37
CA ALA A 615 -7.76 4.36 0.03
C ALA A 615 -6.99 5.46 0.77
N ALA A 616 -6.89 5.34 2.09
CA ALA A 616 -6.20 6.29 2.94
C ALA A 616 -4.71 6.39 2.59
N ALA A 617 -4.04 5.26 2.34
CA ALA A 617 -2.63 5.23 1.95
C ALA A 617 -2.37 5.84 0.56
N THR A 618 -3.37 5.88 -0.31
CA THR A 618 -3.26 6.46 -1.66
C THR A 618 -3.82 7.88 -1.75
N GLY A 619 -4.34 8.43 -0.64
CA GLY A 619 -4.91 9.77 -0.58
C GLY A 619 -6.25 9.91 -1.28
N VAL A 620 -6.98 8.80 -1.46
CA VAL A 620 -8.38 8.84 -1.93
C VAL A 620 -9.20 9.62 -0.92
N GLN A 621 -9.99 10.56 -1.41
CA GLN A 621 -10.94 11.37 -0.65
C GLN A 621 -12.38 10.91 -0.90
N TRP A 622 -12.68 10.43 -2.11
CA TRP A 622 -14.05 10.05 -2.48
C TRP A 622 -14.11 8.80 -3.37
N TRP A 623 -15.18 8.02 -3.23
CA TRP A 623 -15.46 6.83 -4.04
C TRP A 623 -16.45 7.14 -5.16
N SER A 624 -16.23 6.56 -6.35
CA SER A 624 -17.21 6.65 -7.43
C SER A 624 -18.39 5.68 -7.26
N SER A 625 -18.07 4.39 -7.11
CA SER A 625 -18.99 3.28 -6.93
C SER A 625 -18.20 2.02 -6.54
N ALA A 626 -18.88 1.01 -6.02
CA ALA A 626 -18.26 -0.25 -5.62
C ALA A 626 -19.13 -1.47 -5.92
N VAL A 627 -18.50 -2.65 -5.92
CA VAL A 627 -19.16 -3.95 -5.97
C VAL A 627 -18.59 -4.86 -4.88
N ALA A 628 -19.47 -5.61 -4.22
CA ALA A 628 -19.10 -6.73 -3.37
C ALA A 628 -19.37 -8.04 -4.13
N TYR A 629 -18.31 -8.75 -4.52
CA TYR A 629 -18.45 -10.08 -5.11
C TYR A 629 -18.65 -11.11 -4.01
N PHE A 630 -19.61 -12.00 -4.20
CA PHE A 630 -19.85 -13.15 -3.34
C PHE A 630 -19.69 -14.43 -4.16
N PRO A 631 -19.08 -15.50 -3.60
CA PRO A 631 -19.06 -16.80 -4.25
C PRO A 631 -20.50 -17.36 -4.27
N ARG A 632 -20.69 -18.41 -5.05
CA ARG A 632 -22.01 -19.02 -5.26
C ARG A 632 -22.71 -19.33 -3.95
N SER A 633 -23.90 -18.77 -3.78
CA SER A 633 -24.74 -18.97 -2.61
C SER A 633 -25.59 -20.24 -2.76
N PRO A 634 -25.94 -20.92 -1.64
CA PRO A 634 -26.82 -22.09 -1.67
C PRO A 634 -28.26 -21.75 -2.04
N SER A 635 -28.68 -20.49 -1.85
CA SER A 635 -30.02 -20.03 -2.22
C SER A 635 -30.05 -18.53 -2.51
N CYS A 636 -31.07 -18.11 -3.26
CA CYS A 636 -31.37 -16.70 -3.53
C CYS A 636 -31.62 -15.88 -2.25
N ALA A 637 -32.21 -16.49 -1.22
CA ALA A 637 -32.43 -15.84 0.08
C ALA A 637 -31.12 -15.57 0.82
N ASP A 638 -30.17 -16.50 0.76
CA ASP A 638 -28.83 -16.33 1.34
C ASP A 638 -28.06 -15.21 0.61
N MET A 639 -28.06 -15.20 -0.72
CA MET A 639 -27.41 -14.14 -1.50
C MET A 639 -28.01 -12.77 -1.21
N ARG A 640 -29.35 -12.67 -1.10
CA ARG A 640 -30.03 -11.43 -0.70
C ARG A 640 -29.60 -10.97 0.70
N ARG A 641 -29.45 -11.88 1.66
CA ARG A 641 -28.96 -11.55 3.01
C ARG A 641 -27.53 -11.01 2.96
N ARG A 642 -26.63 -11.65 2.21
CA ARG A 642 -25.24 -11.19 2.00
C ARG A 642 -25.18 -9.81 1.37
N ALA A 643 -26.02 -9.55 0.36
CA ALA A 643 -26.14 -8.24 -0.29
C ALA A 643 -26.60 -7.15 0.70
N ALA A 644 -27.60 -7.44 1.53
CA ALA A 644 -28.10 -6.51 2.55
C ALA A 644 -27.02 -6.19 3.61
N LEU A 645 -26.26 -7.20 4.05
CA LEU A 645 -25.14 -7.01 4.98
C LEU A 645 -24.03 -6.16 4.34
N ALA A 646 -23.67 -6.40 3.07
CA ALA A 646 -22.69 -5.59 2.35
C ALA A 646 -23.14 -4.12 2.22
N ALA A 647 -24.41 -3.89 1.91
CA ALA A 647 -25.00 -2.56 1.83
C ALA A 647 -25.01 -1.85 3.19
N ALA A 648 -25.33 -2.57 4.27
CA ALA A 648 -25.26 -2.04 5.63
C ALA A 648 -23.81 -1.68 6.03
N ALA A 649 -22.83 -2.51 5.67
CA ALA A 649 -21.42 -2.26 5.92
C ALA A 649 -20.93 -1.01 5.19
N TRP A 650 -21.24 -0.91 3.89
CA TRP A 650 -20.92 0.25 3.06
C TRP A 650 -21.46 1.55 3.66
N ARG A 651 -22.73 1.54 4.09
CA ARG A 651 -23.36 2.69 4.75
C ARG A 651 -22.69 3.04 6.08
N SER A 652 -22.48 2.06 6.95
CA SER A 652 -21.87 2.25 8.27
C SER A 652 -20.48 2.88 8.15
N ALA A 653 -19.64 2.39 7.23
CA ALA A 653 -18.30 2.93 7.01
C ALA A 653 -18.32 4.37 6.47
N HIS A 654 -19.25 4.70 5.57
CA HIS A 654 -19.36 6.07 5.04
C HIS A 654 -19.89 7.08 6.07
N LEU A 655 -20.84 6.67 6.90
CA LEU A 655 -21.51 7.52 7.90
C LEU A 655 -20.75 7.56 9.24
N TRP A 656 -19.57 6.95 9.31
CA TRP A 656 -18.71 7.02 10.48
C TRP A 656 -18.42 8.47 10.90
N GLY A 657 -18.56 8.76 12.19
CA GLY A 657 -18.35 10.10 12.75
C GLY A 657 -19.47 11.11 12.42
N THR A 658 -20.55 10.69 11.76
CA THR A 658 -21.68 11.59 11.41
C THR A 658 -22.86 11.45 12.36
N GLU A 659 -22.95 10.34 13.10
CA GLU A 659 -24.06 10.03 14.00
C GLU A 659 -23.65 10.16 15.47
N SER A 660 -23.27 11.37 15.91
CA SER A 660 -23.20 11.69 17.34
C SER A 660 -24.55 12.28 17.80
N SER A 661 -25.15 11.66 18.81
CA SER A 661 -26.33 12.10 19.60
C SER A 661 -27.76 11.86 19.07
N SER A 662 -28.15 10.61 18.80
CA SER A 662 -29.58 10.25 18.84
C SER A 662 -29.87 8.89 19.51
N SER A 663 -29.40 8.73 20.76
CA SER A 663 -30.11 7.86 21.70
C SER A 663 -29.94 8.30 23.15
N SER A 664 -31.07 8.71 23.73
CA SER A 664 -31.40 8.85 25.16
C SER A 664 -30.54 9.77 26.04
N ALA A 665 -30.92 11.04 26.15
CA ALA A 665 -31.38 11.70 27.38
C ALA A 665 -31.44 13.22 27.16
N SER A 666 -32.60 13.82 27.43
CA SER A 666 -32.81 15.26 27.46
C SER A 666 -31.91 15.95 28.49
N SER A 667 -31.06 16.88 28.05
CA SER A 667 -30.56 17.99 28.87
C SER A 667 -30.25 19.16 27.94
N GLU A 668 -30.86 20.30 28.25
CA GLU A 668 -30.72 21.55 27.50
C GLU A 668 -29.31 22.14 27.60
N GLY A 669 -28.89 22.80 26.51
CA GLY A 669 -28.07 23.99 26.54
C GLY A 669 -26.58 23.81 26.86
N GLU A 670 -25.78 23.57 25.82
CA GLU A 670 -24.40 24.07 25.71
C GLU A 670 -23.99 23.98 24.22
N GLU A 671 -23.40 25.05 23.68
CA GLU A 671 -22.88 25.11 22.30
C GLU A 671 -21.94 23.92 22.05
N ALA A 672 -22.44 22.90 21.37
CA ALA A 672 -21.73 21.67 21.12
C ALA A 672 -20.69 21.88 20.01
N GLY A 673 -19.48 22.32 20.41
CA GLY A 673 -18.28 22.02 19.64
C GLY A 673 -18.11 20.50 19.46
N PRO A 674 -17.28 20.03 18.51
CA PRO A 674 -17.06 18.61 18.28
C PRO A 674 -16.71 17.93 19.60
N ASP A 675 -17.41 16.86 19.92
CA ASP A 675 -17.30 16.25 21.24
C ASP A 675 -15.86 15.76 21.48
N LEU A 676 -15.55 15.45 22.74
CA LEU A 676 -14.20 15.01 23.12
C LEU A 676 -13.77 13.70 22.43
N TRP A 677 -14.69 12.98 21.78
CA TRP A 677 -14.44 11.78 20.98
C TRP A 677 -14.06 12.14 19.54
N ASP A 678 -14.78 13.03 18.87
CA ASP A 678 -14.48 13.49 17.50
C ASP A 678 -13.11 14.17 17.41
N ARG A 679 -12.74 14.98 18.40
CA ARG A 679 -11.39 15.57 18.50
C ARG A 679 -10.27 14.54 18.68
N LYS A 680 -10.60 13.34 19.18
CA LYS A 680 -9.64 12.32 19.59
C LYS A 680 -9.37 11.27 18.51
N TYR A 681 -10.33 10.97 17.65
CA TYR A 681 -10.22 9.89 16.66
C TYR A 681 -10.33 10.34 15.20
N ASN A 682 -10.75 11.58 14.93
CA ASN A 682 -10.79 12.10 13.57
C ASN A 682 -9.45 12.77 13.21
N LYS A 683 -8.78 12.27 12.17
CA LYS A 683 -7.48 12.78 11.70
C LYS A 683 -7.52 14.27 11.34
N ALA A 684 -8.66 14.77 10.84
CA ALA A 684 -8.85 16.18 10.49
C ALA A 684 -8.73 17.15 11.69
N TYR A 685 -8.96 16.67 12.92
CA TYR A 685 -8.85 17.49 14.14
C TYR A 685 -7.57 17.24 14.94
N GLN A 686 -6.73 16.26 14.53
CA GLN A 686 -5.43 16.00 15.14
C GLN A 686 -4.32 16.91 14.59
N SER A 687 -4.53 17.55 13.43
CA SER A 687 -3.48 18.22 12.65
C SER A 687 -3.53 19.75 12.62
N PHE A 688 -4.18 20.43 13.58
CA PHE A 688 -4.07 21.90 13.72
C PHE A 688 -2.70 22.32 14.29
N VAL A 689 -1.62 22.01 13.57
CA VAL A 689 -0.29 22.62 13.71
C VAL A 689 0.32 22.70 12.31
N ASP A 690 0.43 23.91 11.78
CA ASP A 690 1.02 24.23 10.46
C ASP A 690 2.38 23.55 10.25
N GLY A 691 2.51 22.81 9.15
CA GLY A 691 3.76 22.22 8.68
C GLY A 691 3.53 21.36 7.44
N THR A 692 4.19 21.72 6.35
CA THR A 692 4.04 21.17 4.99
C THR A 692 4.49 19.70 4.85
N ASP A 693 3.69 18.77 5.35
CA ASP A 693 3.75 17.33 5.01
C ASP A 693 2.32 16.85 4.71
N GLY A 694 2.15 16.14 3.59
CA GLY A 694 0.84 15.87 2.95
C GLY A 694 -0.29 15.49 3.92
N GLU A 695 -1.29 16.37 4.01
CA GLU A 695 -2.46 16.22 4.87
C GLU A 695 -3.14 14.86 4.61
N ALA A 696 -3.25 14.04 5.66
CA ALA A 696 -3.96 12.77 5.58
C ALA A 696 -5.48 13.03 5.58
N HIS A 697 -6.07 13.13 4.40
CA HIS A 697 -7.52 13.33 4.26
C HIS A 697 -8.32 12.11 4.73
N PRO A 698 -9.49 12.30 5.38
CA PRO A 698 -10.38 11.22 5.78
C PRO A 698 -11.02 10.54 4.55
N VAL A 699 -11.51 9.31 4.72
CA VAL A 699 -12.27 8.59 3.69
C VAL A 699 -13.61 8.11 4.28
N PRO A 700 -14.76 8.57 3.78
CA PRO A 700 -14.92 9.65 2.80
C PRO A 700 -14.54 11.03 3.38
N ASP A 701 -14.05 11.91 2.53
CA ASP A 701 -13.86 13.34 2.80
C ASP A 701 -15.13 14.08 2.38
N TRP A 702 -15.95 14.49 3.35
CA TRP A 702 -17.21 15.18 3.05
C TRP A 702 -17.01 16.60 2.50
N GLU A 703 -15.86 17.22 2.73
CA GLU A 703 -15.59 18.60 2.29
C GLU A 703 -15.44 18.70 0.77
N VAL A 704 -15.11 17.60 0.11
CA VAL A 704 -15.02 17.56 -1.37
C VAL A 704 -16.39 17.64 -2.03
N LEU A 705 -17.48 17.39 -1.30
CA LEU A 705 -18.83 17.45 -1.86
C LEU A 705 -19.33 18.90 -1.99
N ALA A 706 -19.81 19.25 -3.18
CA ALA A 706 -20.48 20.52 -3.42
C ALA A 706 -21.77 20.63 -2.59
N GLY A 707 -21.94 21.77 -1.91
CA GLY A 707 -23.11 22.04 -1.08
C GLY A 707 -23.07 21.38 0.30
N PHE A 708 -21.94 20.75 0.68
CA PHE A 708 -21.74 20.32 2.06
C PHE A 708 -21.57 21.54 2.98
N ASN A 709 -22.37 21.59 4.05
CA ASN A 709 -22.25 22.56 5.14
C ASN A 709 -22.20 21.80 6.46
N ALA A 710 -21.15 22.01 7.26
CA ALA A 710 -20.93 21.32 8.52
C ALA A 710 -21.88 21.79 9.64
N ASP A 711 -22.47 22.98 9.50
CA ASP A 711 -23.19 23.67 10.58
C ASP A 711 -24.67 23.23 10.76
N ASP A 712 -25.18 22.27 9.97
CA ASP A 712 -26.60 21.87 9.96
C ASP A 712 -26.81 20.38 10.34
N SER A 713 -26.73 20.06 11.64
CA SER A 713 -26.55 18.69 12.16
C SER A 713 -27.66 17.69 11.83
N GLY A 714 -28.91 18.14 11.68
CA GLY A 714 -30.06 17.29 11.38
C GLY A 714 -30.27 17.03 9.88
N GLU A 715 -30.22 18.09 9.07
CA GLU A 715 -30.43 18.01 7.62
C GLU A 715 -29.18 17.46 6.90
N ALA A 716 -27.97 17.71 7.43
CA ALA A 716 -26.72 17.17 6.90
C ALA A 716 -26.65 15.64 6.95
N THR A 717 -27.17 14.98 7.99
CA THR A 717 -27.12 13.50 8.07
C THR A 717 -28.03 12.85 7.02
N LYS A 718 -29.23 13.42 6.82
CA LYS A 718 -30.13 13.00 5.74
C LYS A 718 -29.52 13.29 4.36
N TRP A 719 -28.84 14.43 4.21
CA TRP A 719 -28.11 14.80 2.99
C TRP A 719 -26.95 13.85 2.68
N ARG A 720 -26.13 13.52 3.66
CA ARG A 720 -25.03 12.55 3.57
C ARG A 720 -25.52 11.18 3.13
N ARG A 721 -26.64 10.72 3.69
CA ARG A 721 -27.32 9.48 3.25
C ARG A 721 -27.77 9.54 1.79
N ARG A 722 -28.09 10.72 1.23
CA ARG A 722 -28.43 10.92 -0.20
C ARG A 722 -27.24 10.80 -1.12
N CYS A 723 -26.06 11.17 -0.64
CA CYS A 723 -24.87 11.31 -1.46
C CYS A 723 -23.98 10.07 -1.45
N LEU A 724 -24.44 8.95 -0.90
CA LEU A 724 -23.61 7.75 -0.81
C LEU A 724 -23.26 7.23 -2.21
N PRO A 725 -21.98 6.93 -2.48
CA PRO A 725 -21.57 6.32 -3.73
C PRO A 725 -22.31 4.98 -3.96
N PHE A 726 -22.71 4.75 -5.20
CA PHE A 726 -23.48 3.56 -5.58
C PHE A 726 -22.70 2.27 -5.28
N ALA A 727 -23.34 1.33 -4.60
CA ALA A 727 -22.78 0.00 -4.34
C ALA A 727 -23.83 -1.08 -4.57
N PHE A 728 -23.39 -2.22 -5.08
CA PHE A 728 -24.22 -3.40 -5.33
C PHE A 728 -23.44 -4.68 -5.03
N ALA A 729 -24.15 -5.80 -4.92
CA ALA A 729 -23.55 -7.12 -4.74
C ALA A 729 -23.69 -7.95 -6.02
N ALA A 730 -22.67 -8.73 -6.34
CA ALA A 730 -22.63 -9.62 -7.50
C ALA A 730 -22.27 -11.04 -7.07
N GLU A 731 -23.09 -12.01 -7.44
CA GLU A 731 -22.82 -13.42 -7.22
C GLU A 731 -22.03 -14.00 -8.40
N VAL A 732 -20.85 -14.55 -8.10
CA VAL A 732 -19.95 -15.23 -9.05
C VAL A 732 -19.78 -16.70 -8.64
N GLU A 733 -19.03 -17.50 -9.39
CA GLU A 733 -18.84 -18.92 -9.04
C GLU A 733 -17.95 -19.07 -7.79
N GLU A 734 -16.72 -18.54 -7.86
CA GLU A 734 -15.70 -18.70 -6.82
C GLU A 734 -14.83 -17.44 -6.70
N LEU A 735 -14.29 -17.23 -5.51
CA LEU A 735 -13.34 -16.17 -5.18
C LEU A 735 -11.96 -16.73 -4.82
N PRO A 736 -10.87 -15.95 -4.97
CA PRO A 736 -9.53 -16.37 -4.59
C PRO A 736 -9.49 -16.86 -3.13
N ARG A 737 -8.70 -17.92 -2.88
CA ARG A 737 -8.54 -18.54 -1.56
C ARG A 737 -9.85 -19.06 -0.93
N SER A 738 -10.93 -19.18 -1.71
CA SER A 738 -12.27 -19.49 -1.22
C SER A 738 -12.79 -18.42 -0.22
N ALA A 739 -12.43 -17.15 -0.45
CA ALA A 739 -12.93 -16.04 0.33
C ALA A 739 -14.46 -15.95 0.28
N GLY A 740 -15.08 -15.52 1.39
CA GLY A 740 -16.53 -15.33 1.45
C GLY A 740 -17.03 -14.07 0.73
N VAL A 741 -16.15 -13.11 0.46
CA VAL A 741 -16.45 -11.84 -0.22
C VAL A 741 -15.16 -11.23 -0.79
N GLU A 742 -15.28 -10.48 -1.88
CA GLU A 742 -14.23 -9.61 -2.43
C GLU A 742 -14.81 -8.23 -2.73
N TRP A 743 -14.30 -7.18 -2.07
CA TRP A 743 -14.70 -5.80 -2.32
C TRP A 743 -13.86 -5.18 -3.44
N HIS A 744 -14.51 -4.49 -4.38
CA HIS A 744 -13.84 -3.75 -5.44
C HIS A 744 -14.50 -2.38 -5.64
N ALA A 745 -13.73 -1.30 -5.46
CA ALA A 745 -14.14 0.04 -5.86
C ALA A 745 -13.74 0.30 -7.31
N HIS A 746 -14.69 0.76 -8.13
CA HIS A 746 -14.42 0.99 -9.55
C HIS A 746 -13.44 2.15 -9.80
N LEU A 747 -13.45 3.17 -8.92
CA LEU A 747 -12.52 4.30 -8.97
C LEU A 747 -12.52 5.05 -7.63
N GLY A 748 -11.33 5.34 -7.10
CA GLY A 748 -11.10 6.32 -6.05
C GLY A 748 -10.64 7.66 -6.64
N LEU A 749 -11.08 8.77 -6.03
CA LEU A 749 -10.73 10.13 -6.42
C LEU A 749 -9.81 10.72 -5.36
N ALA A 750 -8.63 11.19 -5.76
CA ALA A 750 -7.61 11.73 -4.85
C ALA A 750 -7.14 13.11 -5.30
N LYS A 751 -6.69 13.93 -4.35
CA LYS A 751 -6.28 15.33 -4.58
C LYS A 751 -7.37 16.14 -5.28
N VAL A 752 -8.63 15.94 -4.94
CA VAL A 752 -9.77 16.72 -5.45
C VAL A 752 -10.06 17.86 -4.47
N GLY A 753 -10.43 19.03 -5.00
CA GLY A 753 -10.63 20.22 -4.18
C GLY A 753 -11.93 20.15 -3.36
N ALA A 754 -12.01 20.93 -2.28
CA ALA A 754 -13.25 21.13 -1.54
C ALA A 754 -14.37 21.60 -2.48
N GLY A 755 -15.58 21.06 -2.31
CA GLY A 755 -16.75 21.38 -3.13
C GLY A 755 -16.69 20.98 -4.61
N SER A 756 -15.66 20.23 -5.05
CA SER A 756 -15.46 19.88 -6.46
C SER A 756 -16.22 18.64 -6.94
N VAL A 757 -16.71 17.82 -6.00
CA VAL A 757 -17.41 16.57 -6.28
C VAL A 757 -18.92 16.74 -6.12
N ARG A 758 -19.70 16.27 -7.09
CA ARG A 758 -21.16 16.21 -7.02
C ARG A 758 -21.62 14.78 -7.21
N VAL A 759 -22.55 14.33 -6.36
CA VAL A 759 -23.19 13.02 -6.45
C VAL A 759 -24.69 13.21 -6.65
N PHE A 760 -25.28 12.54 -7.63
CA PHE A 760 -26.73 12.57 -7.86
C PHE A 760 -27.22 11.25 -8.46
N SER A 761 -28.47 10.91 -8.16
CA SER A 761 -29.12 9.71 -8.68
C SER A 761 -30.42 10.11 -9.39
N SER A 762 -30.64 9.64 -10.61
CA SER A 762 -31.91 9.82 -11.32
C SER A 762 -32.62 8.48 -11.47
N SER A 763 -33.86 8.42 -11.00
CA SER A 763 -34.83 7.38 -11.32
C SER A 763 -35.62 7.88 -12.54
N GLY A 764 -35.74 7.08 -13.61
CA GLY A 764 -36.69 7.44 -14.66
C GLY A 764 -38.14 7.34 -14.15
N SER A 765 -39.11 7.87 -14.90
CA SER A 765 -40.58 7.77 -14.70
C SER A 765 -41.08 6.47 -14.00
N PRO A 766 -42.14 6.49 -13.17
CA PRO A 766 -42.59 5.37 -12.31
C PRO A 766 -42.95 4.00 -12.96
N ALA A 767 -42.67 3.76 -14.24
CA ALA A 767 -42.89 2.49 -14.93
C ALA A 767 -41.57 1.87 -15.44
N ARG A 768 -40.93 0.99 -14.65
CA ARG A 768 -39.77 0.14 -15.02
C ARG A 768 -38.48 0.88 -15.45
N THR A 769 -38.06 1.86 -14.68
CA THR A 769 -37.09 2.83 -15.16
C THR A 769 -35.74 2.69 -14.51
N LEU A 770 -34.77 2.31 -15.32
CA LEU A 770 -33.34 2.50 -15.13
C LEU A 770 -32.96 3.55 -14.06
N GLU A 771 -32.05 3.17 -13.16
CA GLU A 771 -31.43 4.06 -12.19
C GLU A 771 -30.04 4.49 -12.68
N LEU A 772 -29.76 5.79 -12.67
CA LEU A 772 -28.46 6.34 -13.03
C LEU A 772 -27.86 7.06 -11.84
N HIS A 773 -26.68 6.63 -11.41
CA HIS A 773 -25.91 7.25 -10.33
C HIS A 773 -24.67 7.91 -10.91
N HIS A 774 -24.52 9.21 -10.70
CA HIS A 774 -23.46 10.00 -11.27
C HIS A 774 -22.54 10.55 -10.18
N VAL A 775 -21.24 10.45 -10.41
CA VAL A 775 -20.20 11.17 -9.67
C VAL A 775 -19.49 12.09 -10.64
N VAL A 776 -19.64 13.39 -10.44
CA VAL A 776 -19.07 14.45 -11.28
C VAL A 776 -17.97 15.16 -10.51
N VAL A 777 -16.82 15.33 -11.14
CA VAL A 777 -15.66 16.01 -10.57
C VAL A 777 -15.31 17.21 -11.44
N ASP A 778 -15.47 18.41 -10.90
CA ASP A 778 -14.98 19.65 -11.50
C ASP A 778 -13.49 19.82 -11.19
N THR A 779 -12.68 19.99 -12.22
CA THR A 779 -11.26 20.29 -12.08
C THR A 779 -10.89 21.53 -12.92
N ALA A 780 -9.72 22.09 -12.69
CA ALA A 780 -9.17 23.15 -13.53
C ALA A 780 -8.96 22.70 -14.99
N SER A 781 -8.70 21.41 -15.23
CA SER A 781 -8.45 20.86 -16.57
C SER A 781 -9.73 20.44 -17.32
N GLY A 782 -10.88 20.36 -16.64
CA GLY A 782 -12.11 19.86 -17.21
C GLY A 782 -13.04 19.20 -16.20
N VAL A 783 -14.03 18.47 -16.70
CA VAL A 783 -14.96 17.67 -15.90
C VAL A 783 -14.77 16.19 -16.20
N PHE A 784 -14.68 15.41 -15.14
CA PHE A 784 -14.79 13.96 -15.20
C PHE A 784 -16.16 13.53 -14.66
N VAL A 785 -16.80 12.58 -15.33
CA VAL A 785 -18.05 11.96 -14.87
C VAL A 785 -17.90 10.46 -14.91
N GLN A 786 -18.23 9.80 -13.81
CA GLN A 786 -18.50 8.38 -13.78
C GLN A 786 -19.98 8.14 -13.52
N THR A 787 -20.60 7.32 -14.35
CA THR A 787 -22.01 6.95 -14.23
C THR A 787 -22.13 5.45 -13.99
N ALA A 788 -22.76 5.03 -12.90
CA ALA A 788 -23.22 3.67 -12.69
C ALA A 788 -24.71 3.60 -13.06
N ALA A 789 -25.04 2.83 -14.10
CA ALA A 789 -26.39 2.64 -14.60
C ALA A 789 -26.90 1.25 -14.19
N ALA A 790 -27.94 1.18 -13.36
CA ALA A 790 -28.49 -0.06 -12.82
C ALA A 790 -29.87 -0.36 -13.40
N MET A 791 -29.99 -1.50 -14.07
CA MET A 791 -31.23 -2.00 -14.65
C MET A 791 -31.90 -2.97 -13.67
N PRO A 792 -33.13 -2.68 -13.18
CA PRO A 792 -33.88 -3.60 -12.33
C PRO A 792 -34.10 -4.97 -12.99
N TRP A 793 -34.36 -5.98 -12.17
CA TRP A 793 -34.69 -7.32 -12.65
C TRP A 793 -35.93 -7.31 -13.55
N ALA A 794 -35.78 -7.80 -14.79
CA ALA A 794 -36.85 -7.83 -15.79
C ALA A 794 -37.39 -9.24 -16.10
N GLY A 795 -36.92 -10.26 -15.39
CA GLY A 795 -37.23 -11.67 -15.65
C GLY A 795 -36.15 -12.38 -16.47
N THR A 796 -36.30 -13.70 -16.61
CA THR A 796 -35.37 -14.55 -17.37
C THR A 796 -35.55 -14.35 -18.87
N GLY A 797 -34.44 -14.29 -19.62
CA GLY A 797 -34.45 -14.13 -21.08
C GLY A 797 -35.17 -12.86 -21.53
N THR A 798 -34.60 -11.70 -21.23
CA THR A 798 -35.24 -10.41 -21.54
C THR A 798 -35.58 -10.30 -23.03
N ALA A 799 -36.78 -9.78 -23.35
CA ALA A 799 -37.25 -9.66 -24.75
C ALA A 799 -36.38 -8.75 -25.63
N GLN A 800 -35.54 -7.90 -25.04
CA GLN A 800 -34.69 -6.93 -25.74
C GLN A 800 -33.31 -7.48 -26.09
N GLY A 801 -32.85 -8.59 -25.51
CA GLY A 801 -31.48 -9.09 -25.73
C GLY A 801 -30.40 -8.17 -25.15
N LEU A 802 -29.16 -8.68 -25.04
CA LEU A 802 -28.05 -7.95 -24.38
C LEU A 802 -27.69 -6.64 -25.10
N ASP A 803 -27.52 -6.69 -26.42
CA ASP A 803 -27.10 -5.53 -27.21
C ASP A 803 -28.08 -4.36 -27.11
N ALA A 804 -29.39 -4.62 -27.21
CA ALA A 804 -30.38 -3.56 -27.13
C ALA A 804 -30.52 -3.02 -25.71
N ALA A 805 -30.32 -3.86 -24.67
CA ALA A 805 -30.28 -3.41 -23.29
C ALA A 805 -29.09 -2.48 -23.04
N VAL A 806 -27.87 -2.85 -23.48
CA VAL A 806 -26.67 -1.99 -23.37
C VAL A 806 -26.85 -0.70 -24.16
N LEU A 807 -27.40 -0.76 -25.37
CA LEU A 807 -27.69 0.43 -26.18
C LEU A 807 -28.74 1.34 -25.50
N GLY A 808 -29.74 0.76 -24.86
CA GLY A 808 -30.73 1.48 -24.05
C GLY A 808 -30.10 2.20 -22.87
N LEU A 809 -29.20 1.54 -22.14
CA LEU A 809 -28.42 2.16 -21.07
C LEU A 809 -27.55 3.31 -21.58
N GLY A 810 -26.83 3.09 -22.69
CA GLY A 810 -25.98 4.10 -23.30
C GLY A 810 -26.76 5.34 -23.74
N ARG A 811 -27.95 5.17 -24.33
CA ARG A 811 -28.85 6.28 -24.67
C ARG A 811 -29.34 7.03 -23.44
N ALA A 812 -29.81 6.33 -22.42
CA ALA A 812 -30.30 6.97 -21.21
C ALA A 812 -29.17 7.74 -20.48
N MET A 813 -27.97 7.17 -20.44
CA MET A 813 -26.76 7.83 -19.95
C MET A 813 -26.45 9.08 -20.77
N ALA A 814 -26.45 9.00 -22.11
CA ALA A 814 -26.19 10.16 -22.97
C ALA A 814 -27.24 11.26 -22.78
N CYS A 815 -28.53 10.90 -22.71
CA CYS A 815 -29.63 11.82 -22.41
C CYS A 815 -29.47 12.50 -21.05
N SER A 816 -29.06 11.75 -20.01
CA SER A 816 -28.85 12.32 -18.67
C SER A 816 -27.75 13.38 -18.66
N LEU A 817 -26.73 13.25 -19.53
CA LEU A 817 -25.61 14.19 -19.63
C LEU A 817 -25.80 15.28 -20.71
N SER A 818 -26.93 15.30 -21.43
CA SER A 818 -27.20 16.30 -22.47
C SER A 818 -27.13 17.77 -21.97
N PRO A 819 -27.53 18.10 -20.72
CA PRO A 819 -27.37 19.48 -20.20
C PRO A 819 -25.92 19.94 -20.12
N MET A 820 -24.95 19.01 -20.09
CA MET A 820 -23.52 19.32 -20.09
C MET A 820 -22.89 19.41 -21.49
N ARG A 821 -23.64 19.08 -22.54
CA ARG A 821 -23.18 19.20 -23.93
C ARG A 821 -23.63 20.50 -24.60
N GLY A 822 -24.56 21.24 -23.98
CA GLY A 822 -24.99 22.56 -24.44
C GLY A 822 -25.90 22.59 -25.68
N SER A 823 -26.33 21.43 -26.20
CA SER A 823 -27.28 21.34 -27.30
C SER A 823 -28.65 20.93 -26.74
N ALA A 824 -29.58 21.88 -26.71
CA ALA A 824 -30.98 21.60 -26.36
C ALA A 824 -31.78 21.04 -27.55
N ASP A 825 -31.22 21.09 -28.77
CA ASP A 825 -31.90 20.78 -30.03
C ASP A 825 -31.39 19.51 -30.75
N ASP A 826 -30.28 18.89 -30.33
CA ASP A 826 -29.89 17.57 -30.85
C ASP A 826 -30.65 16.48 -30.10
N ASP A 827 -31.59 15.83 -30.79
CA ASP A 827 -32.19 14.60 -30.30
C ASP A 827 -31.09 13.52 -30.14
N PRO A 828 -30.71 13.12 -28.90
CA PRO A 828 -29.69 12.11 -28.67
C PRO A 828 -30.10 10.74 -29.23
N SER A 829 -31.36 10.57 -29.65
CA SER A 829 -31.84 9.38 -30.34
C SER A 829 -31.32 9.26 -31.78
N LEU A 830 -30.75 10.33 -32.36
CA LEU A 830 -30.27 10.40 -33.76
C LEU A 830 -28.74 10.37 -33.91
N THR A 831 -27.97 10.37 -32.82
CA THR A 831 -26.50 10.25 -32.90
C THR A 831 -26.06 8.79 -32.87
N ASP A 832 -25.39 8.32 -33.93
CA ASP A 832 -24.88 6.93 -34.04
C ASP A 832 -23.76 6.59 -33.02
N ASP A 833 -23.16 7.58 -32.37
CA ASP A 833 -22.10 7.42 -31.35
C ASP A 833 -22.69 7.25 -29.93
N VAL A 834 -23.29 6.09 -29.66
CA VAL A 834 -23.75 5.73 -28.30
C VAL A 834 -22.55 5.42 -27.41
N ALA A 835 -22.51 6.03 -26.22
CA ALA A 835 -21.44 5.82 -25.24
C ALA A 835 -21.29 4.34 -24.89
N SER A 836 -20.07 3.80 -25.01
CA SER A 836 -19.77 2.43 -24.60
C SER A 836 -19.47 2.37 -23.10
N PRO A 837 -19.96 1.35 -22.38
CA PRO A 837 -19.55 1.13 -21.00
C PRO A 837 -18.06 0.79 -20.91
N HIS A 838 -17.43 1.25 -19.82
CA HIS A 838 -16.09 0.90 -19.41
C HIS A 838 -16.06 -0.54 -18.89
N LEU A 839 -17.03 -0.89 -18.04
CA LEU A 839 -17.22 -2.24 -17.49
C LEU A 839 -18.72 -2.52 -17.36
N LEU A 840 -19.13 -3.74 -17.70
CA LEU A 840 -20.52 -4.20 -17.66
C LEU A 840 -20.63 -5.41 -16.74
N TYR A 841 -21.66 -5.43 -15.91
CA TYR A 841 -22.09 -6.61 -15.16
C TYR A 841 -23.45 -7.05 -15.68
N ALA A 842 -23.60 -8.33 -16.00
CA ALA A 842 -24.82 -8.87 -16.58
C ALA A 842 -25.26 -10.13 -15.84
N ASP A 843 -26.53 -10.19 -15.48
CA ASP A 843 -27.14 -11.39 -14.91
C ASP A 843 -27.30 -12.45 -16.01
N ALA A 844 -26.73 -13.63 -15.77
CA ALA A 844 -26.69 -14.74 -16.72
C ALA A 844 -28.08 -15.30 -17.06
N GLU A 845 -29.05 -15.19 -16.16
CA GLU A 845 -30.41 -15.65 -16.40
C GLU A 845 -31.22 -14.61 -17.19
N ALA A 846 -30.97 -13.31 -16.96
CA ALA A 846 -31.57 -12.24 -17.76
C ALA A 846 -30.98 -12.19 -19.18
N PHE A 847 -29.68 -12.41 -19.29
CA PHE A 847 -28.90 -12.35 -20.53
C PHE A 847 -28.04 -13.63 -20.68
N PRO A 848 -28.64 -14.74 -21.15
CA PRO A 848 -27.88 -15.95 -21.46
C PRO A 848 -26.79 -15.59 -22.46
N MET A 849 -25.53 -15.87 -22.11
CA MET A 849 -24.39 -15.52 -22.96
C MET A 849 -24.46 -16.33 -24.27
N VAL A 850 -24.53 -15.63 -25.41
CA VAL A 850 -24.54 -16.20 -26.76
C VAL A 850 -23.09 -16.36 -27.26
N PRO A 851 -22.74 -17.36 -28.10
CA PRO A 851 -21.36 -17.61 -28.53
C PRO A 851 -20.65 -16.43 -29.21
N ALA A 852 -19.34 -16.33 -28.97
CA ALA A 852 -18.25 -15.52 -29.56
C ALA A 852 -18.52 -14.11 -30.14
N ALA A 853 -19.48 -13.93 -31.05
CA ALA A 853 -19.64 -12.72 -31.85
C ALA A 853 -20.03 -11.46 -31.03
N ALA A 854 -20.72 -11.63 -29.90
CA ALA A 854 -21.13 -10.52 -29.01
C ALA A 854 -20.07 -10.17 -27.94
N GLN A 855 -19.10 -11.05 -27.69
CA GLN A 855 -18.23 -10.99 -26.50
C GLN A 855 -17.04 -10.04 -26.67
N GLY A 856 -16.56 -9.83 -27.90
CA GLY A 856 -15.46 -8.89 -28.18
C GLY A 856 -15.81 -7.41 -28.00
N ARG A 857 -17.10 -7.05 -27.90
CA ARG A 857 -17.55 -5.65 -27.98
C ARG A 857 -17.44 -4.90 -26.64
N TRP A 858 -17.67 -5.58 -25.52
CA TRP A 858 -17.69 -4.97 -24.19
C TRP A 858 -16.90 -5.79 -23.16
N ALA A 859 -16.40 -5.12 -22.12
CA ALA A 859 -15.83 -5.80 -20.96
C ALA A 859 -16.98 -6.24 -20.06
N ILE A 860 -17.31 -7.54 -20.06
CA ILE A 860 -18.48 -8.08 -19.36
C ILE A 860 -18.03 -9.01 -18.24
N VAL A 861 -18.45 -8.72 -17.02
CA VAL A 861 -18.42 -9.63 -15.88
C VAL A 861 -19.79 -10.30 -15.80
N PRO A 862 -19.89 -11.58 -16.19
CA PRO A 862 -21.17 -12.25 -16.12
C PRO A 862 -21.39 -12.78 -14.69
N CYS A 863 -22.55 -12.49 -14.14
CA CYS A 863 -22.93 -12.76 -12.76
C CYS A 863 -24.07 -13.79 -12.74
N ARG A 864 -24.11 -14.66 -11.74
CA ARG A 864 -25.26 -15.54 -11.51
C ARG A 864 -26.48 -14.75 -11.06
N SER A 865 -26.27 -13.79 -10.16
CA SER A 865 -27.26 -12.83 -9.74
C SER A 865 -26.60 -11.52 -9.30
N MET A 866 -27.35 -10.43 -9.32
CA MET A 866 -26.91 -9.12 -8.83
C MET A 866 -27.99 -8.46 -8.00
N TRP A 867 -27.58 -7.67 -7.00
CA TRP A 867 -28.47 -7.14 -5.99
C TRP A 867 -28.08 -5.71 -5.63
N ASP A 868 -29.04 -4.80 -5.61
CA ASP A 868 -28.82 -3.43 -5.15
C ASP A 868 -28.74 -3.33 -3.62
N SER A 869 -28.52 -2.11 -3.12
CA SER A 869 -28.45 -1.82 -1.69
C SER A 869 -29.78 -1.99 -0.93
N ARG A 870 -30.90 -2.15 -1.65
CA ARG A 870 -32.25 -2.42 -1.10
C ARG A 870 -32.53 -3.92 -1.02
N GLY A 871 -31.67 -4.76 -1.60
CA GLY A 871 -31.88 -6.20 -1.70
C GLY A 871 -32.81 -6.59 -2.85
N GLU A 872 -33.00 -5.70 -3.83
CA GLU A 872 -33.71 -5.97 -5.07
C GLU A 872 -32.74 -6.51 -6.13
N ARG A 873 -33.20 -7.47 -6.94
CA ARG A 873 -32.37 -8.10 -7.97
C ARG A 873 -32.19 -7.14 -9.17
N LEU A 874 -31.02 -7.16 -9.78
CA LEU A 874 -30.66 -6.37 -10.95
C LEU A 874 -30.42 -7.27 -12.16
N SER A 875 -30.83 -6.84 -13.35
CA SER A 875 -30.52 -7.53 -14.61
C SER A 875 -29.13 -7.15 -15.12
N MET A 876 -28.73 -5.88 -14.94
CA MET A 876 -27.51 -5.31 -15.51
C MET A 876 -27.02 -4.12 -14.70
N VAL A 877 -25.70 -3.97 -14.58
CA VAL A 877 -25.06 -2.73 -14.10
C VAL A 877 -23.97 -2.33 -15.08
N ALA A 878 -24.02 -1.11 -15.61
CA ALA A 878 -23.04 -0.58 -16.55
C ALA A 878 -22.29 0.62 -15.96
N ILE A 879 -20.96 0.57 -15.98
CA ILE A 879 -20.09 1.67 -15.54
C ILE A 879 -19.62 2.44 -16.77
N PHE A 880 -19.95 3.72 -16.85
CA PHE A 880 -19.50 4.62 -17.89
C PHE A 880 -18.53 5.66 -17.35
N GLN A 881 -17.57 6.08 -18.17
CA GLN A 881 -16.70 7.21 -17.88
C GLN A 881 -16.83 8.25 -19.01
N SER A 882 -16.89 9.52 -18.66
CA SER A 882 -16.97 10.63 -19.61
C SER A 882 -16.09 11.79 -19.17
N ARG A 883 -15.44 12.42 -20.15
CA ARG A 883 -14.47 13.50 -19.92
C ARG A 883 -14.84 14.69 -20.81
N PHE A 884 -14.88 15.87 -20.21
CA PHE A 884 -15.23 17.13 -20.88
C PHE A 884 -14.13 18.16 -20.64
N ARG A 885 -13.71 18.90 -21.66
CA ARG A 885 -12.71 19.96 -21.53
C ARG A 885 -13.28 21.16 -20.78
N ALA A 886 -12.42 21.95 -20.14
CA ALA A 886 -12.79 23.30 -19.74
C ALA A 886 -13.14 24.12 -21.00
N GLY A 887 -14.23 24.89 -20.96
CA GLY A 887 -14.55 25.83 -22.05
C GLY A 887 -13.49 26.94 -22.09
N SER A 888 -13.07 27.35 -23.29
CA SER A 888 -12.31 28.58 -23.46
C SER A 888 -13.24 29.74 -23.07
N SER A 889 -12.99 30.38 -21.93
CA SER A 889 -13.65 31.64 -21.56
C SER A 889 -13.25 32.76 -22.50
#